data_AF-A0A6P0C960-F1
#
_entry.id   AF-A0A6P0C960-F1
#
_cell.length_a   1.000
_cell.length_b   1.000
_cell.length_c   1.000
_cell.angle_alpha   90.00
_cell.angle_beta   90.00
_cell.angle_gamma   90.00
#
_symmetry.space_group_name_H-M   'P 1'
#
loop_
_entity.id
_entity.type
_entity.pdbx_description
1 polymer ?
#
loop_
_entity_poly.entity_id
_entity_poly.type
_entity_poly.pdbx_seq_one_letter_code
_entity_poly.pdbx_strand_id
1 'polypeptide(L)'
;MAVSTIEAFYLGTFSDLDPNEGNWQSENSGSLIGQTFGDVYAPLYDSIDSLGLDDANNNGGVSENDNGQVGENLIYNGISATLDSVIDFTVTVTYSDGTTASTQMEILQDVSGRLFLLPYITGSGFNAVLDDKPIQSITLNSIVGDNFSSTVANSEQDAFIDGTVDGTGGADNIGTSYTDADGTQMNAYGGDDTVDAGAGNDSIFSGAGDDLVYGGDGNDYIEYGAGQDTVFGGAGDDIIDDVSGFSEIGNDFIDAGSGNDTVWTGFGSDTVFGGDGADIVFGEGDNDLIYGGTGSDSLYGEDGNDTIYGGEDPATSVNGSNTVTSTYNVIHLGSGAEVDDNESNFANEYASALLGSYGGAGNELYNAFQQASVTDSNANTSIDMDHTGTPEIITIGGVAKMVDTGIVYNATVTFTDATTGTFTAVVIQTTDGEVYMMPEMSNNADNALLTSKPIQSISLDSVNVGYTNITSSRLDADYALPGDSDTFGDLIDGGAGNDVIFGGLGNDTIAGGDGDDTILYGAGADTVVGGDGNDFIDDTAAIEETGDNSLSGGAGDDTIFAGAGSDTLSGGSGNDALYGENDADTFQIEDGFGSDAIFGGEGGIDDDAIDLATLTGAVTVSYSGNEAGTITNGIDTLAFTEIERLILTGGADSVNAGADTVGINVIAGAGDDTIRGGSGADTIQGEEGNDALYGQNGDDSLIGGAGDDYFDGGIGNNTLSGGDGSDFFDIGTGNDTIIGGEGGTDRDVVSIARLNDAITVTYSGDGQGTYFDDDGDSGQFSEIEAWELSSGADNFDASADSAGVEVDAGAGNDSVVGGSGNDTIVGGAGNDTLTGGAGNEIFSYAAGDGADTITDFNFGNTGTLDDADTTNNDFIDLSAFYDNIWELHADQADDGILNQSNDGVGGVDYSDNDSFGTGSLTFSGASANNSSFTSENTGVVCFAEGTAIRTPMGDVAVEDLQPGDLISTLDAGPQPLVWVGCTDLTLRAGTIDPCATPVRIKPSRPGINRALLVSPQHCLLMDLPDGSTVFCRARHLAEETRLASFAKGRETIRYYHLLLPEHHVLISEGWCSESFYPGSQAMALMNPVERARLVAAVPHLQDKKPSAAYGPRARRVLARKDVQGRFSNGALALSNADQSRRIPPYKITSMASVVSNQRLAEASGPICP
;
A
#
# COMPACT_ATOMS: atom_id res chain seq x y z
N MET A 1 29.56 -53.37 -12.30
CA MET A 1 30.96 -53.81 -12.47
C MET A 1 31.69 -53.20 -11.30
N ALA A 2 31.91 -53.98 -10.24
CA ALA A 2 32.54 -53.46 -9.03
C ALA A 2 34.03 -53.26 -9.33
N VAL A 3 34.46 -52.00 -9.45
CA VAL A 3 35.87 -51.66 -9.38
C VAL A 3 36.20 -51.65 -7.90
N SER A 4 36.97 -52.62 -7.41
CA SER A 4 37.50 -52.55 -6.05
C SER A 4 38.63 -51.52 -6.05
N THR A 5 38.53 -50.49 -5.20
CA THR A 5 39.59 -49.52 -4.96
C THR A 5 40.46 -50.01 -3.80
N ILE A 6 41.78 -49.86 -3.93
CA ILE A 6 42.77 -50.21 -2.90
C ILE A 6 43.77 -49.05 -2.82
N GLU A 7 44.11 -48.62 -1.62
CA GLU A 7 45.18 -47.63 -1.44
C GLU A 7 46.56 -48.23 -1.74
N ALA A 8 47.41 -47.44 -2.40
CA ALA A 8 48.74 -47.85 -2.81
C ALA A 8 49.73 -46.68 -2.76
N PHE A 9 50.99 -46.94 -2.42
CA PHE A 9 52.03 -45.93 -2.60
C PHE A 9 52.46 -45.86 -4.05
N TYR A 10 52.39 -44.69 -4.68
CA TYR A 10 53.00 -44.49 -5.98
C TYR A 10 54.52 -44.29 -5.86
N LEU A 11 55.28 -45.24 -6.40
CA LEU A 11 56.75 -45.27 -6.28
C LEU A 11 57.48 -44.66 -7.49
N GLY A 12 56.73 -44.03 -8.41
CA GLY A 12 57.26 -43.42 -9.63
C GLY A 12 57.31 -44.36 -10.84
N THR A 13 58.14 -44.02 -11.83
CA THR A 13 58.34 -44.84 -13.04
C THR A 13 59.66 -45.60 -12.99
N PHE A 14 59.61 -46.89 -13.33
CA PHE A 14 60.74 -47.79 -13.35
C PHE A 14 60.86 -48.48 -14.71
N SER A 15 62.04 -49.02 -15.02
CA SER A 15 62.20 -49.85 -16.22
C SER A 15 61.37 -51.12 -16.08
N ASP A 16 60.69 -51.50 -17.17
CA ASP A 16 60.00 -52.77 -17.38
C ASP A 16 60.62 -53.93 -16.57
N LEU A 17 59.79 -54.47 -15.66
CA LEU A 17 60.16 -55.51 -14.72
C LEU A 17 59.98 -56.91 -15.33
N ASP A 18 59.14 -57.08 -16.36
CA ASP A 18 58.94 -58.33 -17.11
C ASP A 18 59.17 -58.16 -18.63
N PRO A 19 60.42 -57.91 -19.06
CA PRO A 19 60.71 -57.66 -20.47
C PRO A 19 60.59 -58.91 -21.37
N ASN A 20 60.33 -60.12 -20.81
CA ASN A 20 60.15 -61.35 -21.59
C ASN A 20 58.75 -61.97 -21.40
N GLU A 21 57.80 -61.37 -22.10
CA GLU A 21 56.42 -61.85 -22.29
C GLU A 21 56.27 -63.38 -22.50
N GLY A 22 55.20 -63.96 -21.94
CA GLY A 22 54.82 -65.37 -22.10
C GLY A 22 55.49 -66.38 -21.16
N ASN A 23 56.05 -65.93 -20.03
CA ASN A 23 56.51 -66.80 -18.95
C ASN A 23 55.95 -66.36 -17.59
N TRP A 24 56.29 -67.05 -16.49
CA TRP A 24 55.67 -66.83 -15.17
C TRP A 24 56.60 -66.09 -14.19
N GLN A 25 57.64 -65.39 -14.68
CA GLN A 25 58.67 -64.75 -13.85
C GLN A 25 58.97 -63.32 -14.31
N SER A 26 58.85 -62.35 -13.40
CA SER A 26 59.36 -60.99 -13.59
C SER A 26 60.90 -60.97 -13.50
N GLU A 27 61.60 -60.99 -14.63
CA GLU A 27 63.05 -61.25 -14.63
C GLU A 27 63.93 -60.07 -14.20
N ASN A 28 63.35 -58.88 -14.13
CA ASN A 28 64.07 -57.67 -13.75
C ASN A 28 63.64 -57.15 -12.35
N SER A 29 62.73 -57.84 -11.66
CA SER A 29 62.31 -57.60 -10.25
C SER A 29 63.47 -57.44 -9.27
N GLY A 30 64.58 -58.17 -9.46
CA GLY A 30 65.76 -58.11 -8.59
C GLY A 30 66.47 -56.75 -8.58
N SER A 31 66.18 -55.86 -9.53
CA SER A 31 66.72 -54.49 -9.60
C SER A 31 66.14 -53.53 -8.55
N LEU A 32 64.99 -53.88 -7.97
CA LEU A 32 64.31 -53.14 -6.92
C LEU A 32 64.87 -53.43 -5.50
N ILE A 33 65.64 -54.52 -5.33
CA ILE A 33 66.21 -54.90 -4.04
C ILE A 33 67.23 -53.87 -3.56
N GLY A 34 67.01 -53.31 -2.37
CA GLY A 34 67.86 -52.32 -1.71
C GLY A 34 67.54 -50.87 -2.08
N GLN A 35 66.48 -50.63 -2.87
CA GLN A 35 65.96 -49.29 -3.10
C GLN A 35 65.12 -48.84 -1.90
N THR A 36 65.26 -47.55 -1.56
CA THR A 36 64.44 -46.87 -0.56
C THR A 36 63.58 -45.86 -1.29
N PHE A 37 62.28 -45.91 -1.03
CA PHE A 37 61.29 -44.95 -1.53
C PHE A 37 60.81 -44.10 -0.36
N GLY A 38 60.63 -42.81 -0.60
CA GLY A 38 60.43 -41.77 0.42
C GLY A 38 61.71 -41.35 1.15
N ASP A 39 61.71 -40.12 1.65
CA ASP A 39 62.72 -39.60 2.57
C ASP A 39 62.13 -38.50 3.47
N VAL A 40 62.97 -37.79 4.24
CA VAL A 40 62.51 -36.73 5.15
C VAL A 40 61.98 -35.46 4.46
N TYR A 41 62.20 -35.34 3.15
CA TYR A 41 61.76 -34.20 2.32
C TYR A 41 60.63 -34.58 1.34
N ALA A 42 60.36 -35.87 1.18
CA ALA A 42 59.23 -36.42 0.42
C ALA A 42 58.87 -37.77 1.06
N PRO A 43 58.20 -37.76 2.23
CA PRO A 43 57.84 -38.99 2.91
C PRO A 43 56.80 -39.78 2.12
N LEU A 44 56.73 -41.10 2.33
CA LEU A 44 55.81 -41.95 1.58
C LEU A 44 54.34 -41.79 1.98
N TYR A 45 54.03 -41.35 3.19
CA TYR A 45 52.66 -41.07 3.57
C TYR A 45 52.03 -39.97 2.69
N ASP A 46 52.82 -39.01 2.19
CA ASP A 46 52.38 -38.01 1.19
C ASP A 46 52.20 -38.58 -0.25
N SER A 47 52.19 -39.91 -0.45
CA SER A 47 52.16 -40.53 -1.79
C SER A 47 51.24 -41.75 -1.86
N ILE A 48 50.21 -41.74 -1.00
CA ILE A 48 49.14 -42.74 -1.00
C ILE A 48 48.12 -42.32 -2.06
N ASP A 49 47.84 -43.20 -3.01
CA ASP A 49 46.86 -43.00 -4.07
C ASP A 49 45.82 -44.13 -4.04
N SER A 50 44.58 -43.81 -4.43
CA SER A 50 43.53 -44.81 -4.64
C SER A 50 43.69 -45.49 -6.01
N LEU A 51 43.72 -46.82 -6.00
CA LEU A 51 43.98 -47.65 -7.17
C LEU A 51 42.79 -48.56 -7.45
N GLY A 52 42.10 -48.34 -8.57
CA GLY A 52 40.99 -49.18 -9.00
C GLY A 52 41.47 -50.42 -9.75
N LEU A 53 40.85 -51.58 -9.48
CA LEU A 53 41.09 -52.83 -10.20
C LEU A 53 39.82 -53.25 -10.95
N ASP A 54 39.91 -53.39 -12.26
CA ASP A 54 38.81 -53.83 -13.13
C ASP A 54 38.95 -55.32 -13.49
N ASP A 55 38.17 -56.18 -12.82
CA ASP A 55 38.05 -57.62 -13.09
C ASP A 55 37.11 -57.85 -14.30
N ALA A 56 37.67 -57.74 -15.50
CA ALA A 56 36.94 -57.95 -16.75
C ALA A 56 36.48 -59.42 -16.99
N ASN A 57 36.88 -60.39 -16.15
CA ASN A 57 36.59 -61.82 -16.35
C ASN A 57 35.80 -62.51 -15.20
N ASN A 58 35.58 -61.80 -14.09
CA ASN A 58 34.73 -62.15 -12.95
C ASN A 58 35.08 -63.50 -12.31
N ASN A 59 36.37 -63.83 -12.25
CA ASN A 59 36.87 -65.10 -11.69
C ASN A 59 37.30 -64.97 -10.21
N GLY A 60 37.03 -63.84 -9.57
CA GLY A 60 37.18 -63.68 -8.11
C GLY A 60 38.62 -63.60 -7.64
N GLY A 61 39.52 -63.08 -8.47
CA GLY A 61 40.89 -62.74 -8.12
C GLY A 61 41.62 -62.11 -9.31
N VAL A 62 42.53 -61.16 -9.03
CA VAL A 62 43.45 -60.59 -10.02
C VAL A 62 44.47 -61.66 -10.36
N SER A 63 44.22 -62.39 -11.45
CA SER A 63 45.20 -63.26 -12.04
C SER A 63 44.92 -63.22 -13.53
N GLU A 64 45.72 -62.51 -14.31
CA GLU A 64 46.48 -63.05 -15.44
C GLU A 64 47.52 -62.01 -15.92
N ASN A 65 48.73 -62.49 -16.14
CA ASN A 65 49.72 -61.83 -16.99
C ASN A 65 49.33 -62.04 -18.46
N ASP A 66 49.67 -61.07 -19.32
CA ASP A 66 49.95 -61.23 -20.75
C ASP A 66 49.72 -62.66 -21.32
N ASN A 67 48.56 -62.92 -21.91
CA ASN A 67 48.38 -64.07 -22.80
C ASN A 67 47.47 -63.74 -24.00
N GLY A 68 47.59 -62.52 -24.53
CA GLY A 68 46.89 -62.11 -25.75
C GLY A 68 45.36 -62.25 -25.70
N GLN A 69 44.76 -62.25 -24.51
CA GLN A 69 43.32 -62.06 -24.28
C GLN A 69 43.09 -60.72 -23.56
N VAL A 70 41.82 -60.30 -23.47
CA VAL A 70 41.40 -58.99 -22.93
C VAL A 70 41.95 -58.86 -21.50
N GLY A 71 42.85 -57.90 -21.28
CA GLY A 71 43.58 -57.76 -20.01
C GLY A 71 42.76 -57.06 -18.93
N GLU A 72 43.07 -57.39 -17.68
CA GLU A 72 42.64 -56.68 -16.47
C GLU A 72 43.29 -55.29 -16.47
N ASN A 73 42.53 -54.27 -16.07
CA ASN A 73 43.02 -52.89 -16.08
C ASN A 73 43.23 -52.36 -14.67
N LEU A 74 44.34 -51.65 -14.51
CA LEU A 74 44.60 -50.74 -13.41
C LEU A 74 43.95 -49.39 -13.73
N ILE A 75 43.11 -48.88 -12.86
CA ILE A 75 42.51 -47.55 -13.01
C ILE A 75 43.23 -46.62 -12.04
N TYR A 76 43.95 -45.65 -12.60
CA TYR A 76 44.68 -44.63 -11.86
C TYR A 76 44.33 -43.25 -12.43
N ASN A 77 43.80 -42.33 -11.61
CA ASN A 77 43.25 -41.02 -12.00
C ASN A 77 42.25 -41.12 -13.16
N GLY A 78 41.36 -42.11 -13.12
CA GLY A 78 40.38 -42.38 -14.18
C GLY A 78 40.98 -42.94 -15.49
N ILE A 79 42.30 -43.17 -15.55
CA ILE A 79 42.98 -43.73 -16.73
C ILE A 79 43.20 -45.22 -16.53
N SER A 80 42.53 -46.01 -17.37
CA SER A 80 42.71 -47.45 -17.50
C SER A 80 44.07 -47.77 -18.15
N ALA A 81 44.92 -48.51 -17.45
CA ALA A 81 46.24 -48.97 -17.88
C ALA A 81 46.39 -50.48 -17.69
N THR A 82 47.00 -51.16 -18.65
CA THR A 82 47.21 -52.61 -18.57
C THR A 82 48.33 -52.93 -17.58
N LEU A 83 48.11 -53.92 -16.72
CA LEU A 83 49.09 -54.41 -15.76
C LEU A 83 50.24 -55.15 -16.47
N ASP A 84 51.47 -54.87 -16.07
CA ASP A 84 52.73 -55.46 -16.58
C ASP A 84 53.28 -56.54 -15.64
N SER A 85 53.47 -56.22 -14.34
CA SER A 85 53.99 -57.21 -13.38
C SER A 85 53.50 -57.02 -11.95
N VAL A 86 53.51 -58.11 -11.17
CA VAL A 86 53.16 -58.15 -9.73
C VAL A 86 54.24 -58.92 -8.96
N ILE A 87 54.78 -58.36 -7.86
CA ILE A 87 55.92 -58.94 -7.11
C ILE A 87 55.80 -58.72 -5.60
N ASP A 88 55.98 -59.77 -4.80
CA ASP A 88 55.98 -59.67 -3.32
C ASP A 88 57.36 -59.37 -2.73
N PHE A 89 57.44 -58.38 -1.85
CA PHE A 89 58.66 -57.98 -1.15
C PHE A 89 58.52 -58.06 0.37
N THR A 90 59.61 -58.43 1.06
CA THR A 90 59.81 -58.04 2.45
C THR A 90 60.39 -56.65 2.47
N VAL A 91 59.78 -55.75 3.24
CA VAL A 91 60.14 -54.35 3.32
C VAL A 91 60.50 -53.92 4.73
N THR A 92 61.31 -52.86 4.84
CA THR A 92 61.55 -52.15 6.10
C THR A 92 60.81 -50.83 6.01
N VAL A 93 59.83 -50.65 6.88
CA VAL A 93 59.07 -49.40 7.08
C VAL A 93 59.85 -48.54 8.07
N THR A 94 60.11 -47.29 7.71
CA THR A 94 60.67 -46.26 8.58
C THR A 94 59.57 -45.23 8.81
N TYR A 95 59.20 -45.01 10.06
CA TYR A 95 58.16 -44.05 10.42
C TYR A 95 58.72 -42.63 10.54
N SER A 96 57.84 -41.63 10.55
CA SER A 96 58.17 -40.21 10.72
C SER A 96 59.00 -39.94 11.99
N ASP A 97 58.78 -40.69 13.07
CA ASP A 97 59.53 -40.61 14.34
C ASP A 97 60.94 -41.25 14.28
N GLY A 98 61.33 -41.82 13.14
CA GLY A 98 62.60 -42.50 12.90
C GLY A 98 62.70 -43.93 13.44
N THR A 99 61.62 -44.48 14.00
CA THR A 99 61.54 -45.91 14.34
C THR A 99 61.33 -46.75 13.08
N THR A 100 61.66 -48.05 13.15
CA THR A 100 61.57 -48.93 11.98
C THR A 100 60.91 -50.26 12.32
N ALA A 101 60.10 -50.76 11.40
CA ALA A 101 59.48 -52.08 11.46
C ALA A 101 59.68 -52.84 10.14
N SER A 102 59.42 -54.14 10.11
CA SER A 102 59.56 -54.95 8.90
C SER A 102 58.31 -55.72 8.62
N THR A 103 57.89 -55.74 7.36
CA THR A 103 56.69 -56.46 6.94
C THR A 103 56.73 -56.90 5.47
N GLN A 104 55.67 -57.49 4.94
CA GLN A 104 55.52 -57.87 3.53
C GLN A 104 54.57 -56.92 2.82
N MET A 105 54.89 -56.59 1.57
CA MET A 105 54.12 -55.72 0.68
C MET A 105 54.24 -56.23 -0.75
N GLU A 106 53.24 -55.93 -1.58
CA GLU A 106 53.15 -56.34 -2.99
C GLU A 106 53.39 -55.13 -3.89
N ILE A 107 54.12 -55.31 -5.00
CA ILE A 107 54.42 -54.27 -5.97
C ILE A 107 53.72 -54.57 -7.27
N LEU A 108 53.00 -53.59 -7.82
CA LEU A 108 52.39 -53.61 -9.15
C LEU A 108 53.17 -52.69 -10.10
N GLN A 109 53.36 -53.11 -11.35
CA GLN A 109 53.82 -52.23 -12.42
C GLN A 109 52.83 -52.26 -13.59
N ASP A 110 52.56 -51.11 -14.22
CA ASP A 110 51.81 -51.02 -15.47
C ASP A 110 52.73 -51.07 -16.71
N VAL A 111 52.16 -51.27 -17.90
CA VAL A 111 52.93 -51.29 -19.18
C VAL A 111 53.61 -49.96 -19.53
N SER A 112 53.28 -48.88 -18.82
CA SER A 112 53.94 -47.57 -18.94
C SER A 112 55.14 -47.43 -17.99
N GLY A 113 55.39 -48.44 -17.15
CA GLY A 113 56.47 -48.52 -16.18
C GLY A 113 56.15 -47.90 -14.82
N ARG A 114 54.92 -47.45 -14.56
CA ARG A 114 54.49 -46.90 -13.26
C ARG A 114 54.45 -47.99 -12.20
N LEU A 115 55.01 -47.71 -11.03
CA LEU A 115 55.18 -48.66 -9.94
C LEU A 115 54.30 -48.27 -8.74
N PHE A 116 53.53 -49.22 -8.21
CA PHE A 116 52.65 -49.06 -7.06
C PHE A 116 52.99 -50.10 -5.99
N LEU A 117 52.85 -49.76 -4.71
CA LEU A 117 53.17 -50.64 -3.59
C LEU A 117 51.97 -50.74 -2.64
N LEU A 118 51.53 -51.97 -2.38
CA LEU A 118 50.33 -52.28 -1.61
C LEU A 118 50.62 -53.22 -0.43
N PRO A 119 49.72 -53.28 0.57
CA PRO A 119 49.83 -54.25 1.66
C PRO A 119 49.74 -55.70 1.16
N TYR A 120 50.50 -56.61 1.77
CA TYR A 120 50.45 -58.04 1.44
C TYR A 120 49.38 -58.77 2.27
N ILE A 121 48.38 -59.37 1.61
CA ILE A 121 47.21 -59.98 2.28
C ILE A 121 47.27 -61.51 2.26
N THR A 122 47.31 -62.15 3.45
CA THR A 122 47.04 -63.60 3.56
C THR A 122 46.08 -63.89 4.73
N GLY A 123 44.77 -63.83 4.48
CA GLY A 123 43.73 -64.39 5.37
C GLY A 123 43.61 -63.77 6.78
N SER A 124 42.52 -63.03 7.02
CA SER A 124 41.99 -62.55 8.31
C SER A 124 43.03 -62.00 9.31
N GLY A 125 43.74 -60.95 8.91
CA GLY A 125 44.52 -60.12 9.82
C GLY A 125 45.37 -59.11 9.05
N PHE A 126 45.08 -57.83 9.24
CA PHE A 126 45.86 -56.72 8.69
C PHE A 126 47.27 -56.71 9.28
N ASN A 127 48.15 -56.02 8.58
CA ASN A 127 49.54 -55.86 8.92
C ASN A 127 49.72 -54.68 9.89
N ALA A 128 49.61 -54.92 11.20
CA ALA A 128 49.74 -53.88 12.27
C ALA A 128 51.04 -53.04 12.25
N VAL A 129 51.96 -53.32 11.33
CA VAL A 129 53.15 -52.50 11.04
C VAL A 129 52.79 -51.28 10.17
N LEU A 130 51.78 -51.38 9.30
CA LEU A 130 51.38 -50.29 8.42
C LEU A 130 50.47 -49.29 9.14
N ASP A 131 49.71 -49.74 10.13
CA ASP A 131 48.80 -48.91 10.95
C ASP A 131 49.45 -48.38 12.23
N ASP A 132 50.77 -48.57 12.42
CA ASP A 132 51.39 -48.18 13.69
C ASP A 132 51.55 -46.65 13.77
N LYS A 133 52.05 -46.02 12.69
CA LYS A 133 52.41 -44.58 12.59
C LYS A 133 52.58 -44.14 11.12
N PRO A 134 52.60 -42.83 10.83
CA PRO A 134 52.89 -42.30 9.49
C PRO A 134 54.23 -42.80 8.90
N ILE A 135 54.20 -43.25 7.65
CA ILE A 135 55.32 -43.94 7.01
C ILE A 135 56.20 -42.96 6.24
N GLN A 136 57.37 -42.62 6.78
CA GLN A 136 58.33 -41.74 6.11
C GLN A 136 59.00 -42.39 4.89
N SER A 137 59.49 -43.63 5.02
CA SER A 137 60.16 -44.29 3.89
C SER A 137 60.10 -45.80 3.99
N ILE A 138 60.12 -46.47 2.84
CA ILE A 138 60.08 -47.93 2.73
C ILE A 138 61.29 -48.39 1.95
N THR A 139 62.03 -49.33 2.51
CA THR A 139 63.16 -49.98 1.84
C THR A 139 62.81 -51.41 1.46
N LEU A 140 62.95 -51.75 0.17
CA LEU A 140 62.69 -53.09 -0.35
C LEU A 140 63.87 -54.02 -0.04
N ASN A 141 63.68 -54.99 0.86
CA ASN A 141 64.79 -55.81 1.37
C ASN A 141 65.05 -57.07 0.55
N SER A 142 64.00 -57.82 0.21
CA SER A 142 64.12 -59.11 -0.49
C SER A 142 62.79 -59.56 -1.08
N ILE A 143 62.83 -60.23 -2.23
CA ILE A 143 61.64 -60.82 -2.87
C ILE A 143 61.18 -62.06 -2.08
N VAL A 144 59.89 -62.14 -1.80
CA VAL A 144 59.22 -63.24 -1.06
C VAL A 144 58.67 -64.28 -2.05
N GLY A 145 58.12 -63.83 -3.17
CA GLY A 145 57.61 -64.65 -4.26
C GLY A 145 57.77 -63.95 -5.61
N ASP A 146 58.22 -64.69 -6.62
CA ASP A 146 58.30 -64.26 -8.03
C ASP A 146 57.46 -65.16 -8.96
N ASN A 147 56.57 -66.00 -8.38
CA ASN A 147 55.69 -66.93 -9.10
C ASN A 147 54.23 -66.55 -8.85
N PHE A 148 53.53 -66.17 -9.93
CA PHE A 148 52.14 -65.66 -9.96
C PHE A 148 51.10 -66.62 -9.33
N SER A 149 50.86 -66.47 -8.04
CA SER A 149 49.71 -67.04 -7.32
C SER A 149 49.42 -66.19 -6.07
N SER A 150 49.25 -64.89 -6.27
CA SER A 150 48.71 -63.97 -5.27
C SER A 150 47.21 -63.83 -5.52
N THR A 151 46.41 -63.79 -4.45
CA THR A 151 44.95 -63.62 -4.51
C THR A 151 44.67 -62.26 -3.90
N VAL A 152 44.57 -61.21 -4.72
CA VAL A 152 43.98 -59.94 -4.28
C VAL A 152 42.49 -60.25 -4.08
N ALA A 153 42.08 -60.47 -2.83
CA ALA A 153 40.71 -60.79 -2.50
C ALA A 153 39.89 -59.49 -2.44
N ASN A 154 38.73 -59.48 -3.10
CA ASN A 154 37.72 -58.42 -3.07
C ASN A 154 37.17 -58.21 -1.65
N SER A 155 37.87 -57.45 -0.82
CA SER A 155 37.33 -56.84 0.38
C SER A 155 37.79 -55.39 0.42
N GLU A 156 36.83 -54.45 0.45
CA GLU A 156 37.09 -53.07 0.87
C GLU A 156 37.86 -53.12 2.20
N GLN A 157 39.06 -52.55 2.25
CA GLN A 157 39.87 -52.58 3.45
C GLN A 157 40.71 -51.31 3.59
N ASP A 158 40.32 -50.55 4.62
CA ASP A 158 40.94 -49.42 5.32
C ASP A 158 42.43 -49.09 5.05
N ALA A 159 42.61 -47.81 4.69
CA ALA A 159 43.52 -46.79 5.20
C ALA A 159 44.94 -47.17 5.65
N PHE A 160 45.93 -46.74 4.87
CA PHE A 160 47.16 -46.19 5.43
C PHE A 160 46.79 -44.94 6.26
N ILE A 161 47.39 -44.75 7.43
CA ILE A 161 47.14 -43.54 8.24
C ILE A 161 47.67 -42.32 7.49
N ASP A 162 46.76 -41.58 6.87
CA ASP A 162 46.80 -40.12 6.85
C ASP A 162 46.24 -39.65 8.21
N GLY A 163 46.95 -38.78 8.93
CA GLY A 163 46.62 -38.50 10.33
C GLY A 163 45.66 -37.32 10.47
N THR A 164 44.75 -37.37 11.45
CA THR A 164 44.05 -36.17 11.92
C THR A 164 45.06 -35.23 12.60
N VAL A 165 44.97 -33.94 12.30
CA VAL A 165 45.77 -32.91 12.95
C VAL A 165 45.05 -32.42 14.20
N ASP A 166 45.48 -32.95 15.35
CA ASP A 166 44.86 -32.65 16.65
C ASP A 166 45.40 -31.36 17.30
N GLY A 167 44.48 -30.49 17.72
CA GLY A 167 44.73 -29.32 18.55
C GLY A 167 44.90 -29.64 20.03
N THR A 168 44.95 -28.60 20.87
CA THR A 168 45.05 -28.73 22.33
C THR A 168 43.78 -28.22 23.01
N GLY A 169 43.65 -28.43 24.33
CA GLY A 169 42.54 -27.86 25.09
C GLY A 169 42.65 -26.35 25.35
N GLY A 170 43.30 -25.57 24.46
CA GLY A 170 43.08 -24.12 24.45
C GLY A 170 43.85 -23.37 23.38
N ALA A 171 43.18 -22.55 22.57
CA ALA A 171 43.72 -21.49 21.70
C ALA A 171 44.94 -21.88 20.86
N ASP A 172 44.66 -22.64 19.81
CA ASP A 172 45.58 -23.13 18.81
C ASP A 172 45.58 -22.25 17.54
N ASN A 173 46.66 -22.32 16.77
CA ASN A 173 46.75 -21.70 15.43
C ASN A 173 47.18 -22.81 14.49
N ILE A 174 46.21 -23.50 13.93
CA ILE A 174 46.35 -24.69 13.09
C ILE A 174 46.41 -24.22 11.64
N GLY A 175 47.53 -24.50 10.98
CA GLY A 175 47.79 -24.16 9.59
C GLY A 175 48.82 -25.13 9.04
N THR A 176 49.19 -25.06 7.77
CA THR A 176 50.16 -25.96 7.08
C THR A 176 51.55 -26.08 7.73
N SER A 177 51.84 -25.32 8.80
CA SER A 177 53.07 -25.42 9.60
C SER A 177 52.86 -25.88 11.05
N TYR A 178 51.61 -26.11 11.45
CA TYR A 178 51.25 -26.71 12.73
C TYR A 178 51.68 -28.17 12.75
N THR A 179 51.98 -28.69 13.94
CA THR A 179 52.35 -30.10 14.12
C THR A 179 51.81 -30.54 15.46
N ASP A 180 50.97 -31.57 15.43
CA ASP A 180 50.33 -32.07 16.63
C ASP A 180 51.31 -32.84 17.54
N ALA A 181 50.77 -33.42 18.63
CA ALA A 181 51.55 -34.19 19.59
C ALA A 181 52.10 -35.52 19.02
N ASP A 182 51.46 -36.07 17.99
CA ASP A 182 51.80 -37.34 17.35
C ASP A 182 52.72 -37.15 16.12
N GLY A 183 52.93 -35.90 15.71
CA GLY A 183 53.84 -35.48 14.64
C GLY A 183 53.16 -35.26 13.28
N THR A 184 51.83 -35.23 13.22
CA THR A 184 51.02 -35.02 12.01
C THR A 184 51.03 -33.54 11.60
N GLN A 185 50.96 -33.26 10.30
CA GLN A 185 50.85 -31.91 9.74
C GLN A 185 49.86 -31.95 8.58
N MET A 186 49.11 -30.86 8.37
CA MET A 186 48.32 -30.66 7.16
C MET A 186 49.21 -30.61 5.94
N ASN A 187 48.69 -31.04 4.80
CA ASN A 187 49.47 -31.08 3.59
C ASN A 187 49.70 -29.65 3.06
N ALA A 188 50.90 -29.41 2.52
CA ALA A 188 51.27 -28.08 2.04
C ALA A 188 51.02 -27.87 0.54
N TYR A 189 50.35 -28.81 -0.14
CA TYR A 189 50.28 -28.89 -1.61
C TYR A 189 48.88 -29.09 -2.21
N GLY A 190 47.82 -29.11 -1.40
CA GLY A 190 46.42 -29.16 -1.84
C GLY A 190 45.89 -30.60 -1.93
N GLY A 191 45.32 -31.11 -0.85
CA GLY A 191 44.74 -32.44 -0.75
C GLY A 191 44.05 -32.60 0.60
N ASP A 192 43.20 -33.60 0.66
CA ASP A 192 42.15 -33.76 1.67
C ASP A 192 42.75 -33.92 3.08
N ASP A 193 42.63 -32.88 3.91
CA ASP A 193 43.16 -32.83 5.28
C ASP A 193 42.03 -33.06 6.31
N THR A 194 42.34 -33.68 7.46
CA THR A 194 41.39 -33.80 8.59
C THR A 194 41.92 -33.08 9.83
N VAL A 195 41.14 -32.16 10.40
CA VAL A 195 41.52 -31.30 11.53
C VAL A 195 40.52 -31.42 12.68
N ASP A 196 41.02 -31.59 13.91
CA ASP A 196 40.23 -31.48 15.14
C ASP A 196 40.94 -30.49 16.09
N ALA A 197 40.43 -29.26 16.22
CA ALA A 197 41.06 -28.22 17.03
C ALA A 197 40.81 -28.39 18.54
N GLY A 198 39.74 -29.09 18.93
CA GLY A 198 39.47 -29.49 20.31
C GLY A 198 38.69 -28.46 21.11
N ALA A 199 39.35 -27.79 22.06
CA ALA A 199 38.65 -26.80 22.90
C ALA A 199 39.54 -25.57 23.01
N GLY A 200 39.02 -24.37 22.86
CA GLY A 200 39.88 -23.23 22.71
C GLY A 200 39.20 -22.02 22.11
N ASN A 201 39.97 -21.31 21.32
CA ASN A 201 39.60 -20.12 20.58
C ASN A 201 40.61 -20.15 19.45
N ASP A 202 40.33 -21.02 18.51
CA ASP A 202 41.28 -21.64 17.63
C ASP A 202 41.22 -20.94 16.27
N SER A 203 42.34 -20.91 15.57
CA SER A 203 42.42 -20.35 14.22
C SER A 203 42.91 -21.43 13.30
N ILE A 204 42.06 -21.85 12.37
CA ILE A 204 42.26 -22.99 11.48
C ILE A 204 42.38 -22.49 10.04
N PHE A 205 43.34 -23.02 9.30
CA PHE A 205 43.53 -22.80 7.87
C PHE A 205 43.86 -24.15 7.20
N SER A 206 42.85 -24.84 6.64
CA SER A 206 43.02 -26.18 6.06
C SER A 206 43.62 -26.12 4.65
N GLY A 207 43.05 -25.30 3.78
CA GLY A 207 43.76 -24.77 2.61
C GLY A 207 43.13 -25.16 1.28
N ALA A 208 43.49 -26.32 0.73
CA ALA A 208 42.91 -26.78 -0.53
C ALA A 208 42.86 -28.31 -0.53
N GLY A 209 41.87 -28.90 -1.18
CA GLY A 209 41.52 -30.31 -1.01
C GLY A 209 40.13 -30.43 -0.38
N ASP A 210 39.53 -31.61 -0.41
CA ASP A 210 38.23 -31.84 0.24
C ASP A 210 38.47 -32.09 1.73
N ASP A 211 38.49 -31.05 2.55
CA ASP A 211 38.93 -31.08 3.95
C ASP A 211 37.77 -31.40 4.91
N LEU A 212 38.10 -32.02 6.05
CA LEU A 212 37.18 -32.27 7.18
C LEU A 212 37.69 -31.53 8.42
N VAL A 213 36.95 -30.50 8.86
CA VAL A 213 37.38 -29.60 9.94
C VAL A 213 36.40 -29.61 11.11
N TYR A 214 36.92 -29.79 12.33
CA TYR A 214 36.19 -29.62 13.59
C TYR A 214 36.84 -28.49 14.43
N GLY A 215 36.11 -27.41 14.71
CA GLY A 215 36.52 -26.31 15.60
C GLY A 215 36.46 -26.71 17.08
N GLY A 216 35.29 -27.19 17.51
CA GLY A 216 35.08 -27.75 18.84
C GLY A 216 34.52 -26.74 19.85
N ASP A 217 34.93 -26.79 21.11
CA ASP A 217 34.43 -25.85 22.13
C ASP A 217 35.24 -24.53 22.03
N GLY A 218 34.69 -23.41 21.58
CA GLY A 218 35.48 -22.19 21.41
C GLY A 218 34.75 -21.08 20.70
N ASN A 219 35.34 -19.89 20.64
CA ASN A 219 35.00 -18.96 19.55
C ASN A 219 36.15 -19.06 18.57
N ASP A 220 35.93 -19.80 17.50
CA ASP A 220 36.93 -20.27 16.56
C ASP A 220 36.84 -19.47 15.25
N TYR A 221 37.95 -19.45 14.52
CA TYR A 221 38.06 -18.83 13.21
C TYR A 221 38.54 -19.90 12.24
N ILE A 222 37.68 -20.31 11.31
CA ILE A 222 37.91 -21.42 10.39
C ILE A 222 37.95 -20.87 8.97
N GLU A 223 39.06 -21.15 8.30
CA GLU A 223 39.30 -20.80 6.91
C GLU A 223 39.58 -22.10 6.15
N TYR A 224 38.61 -22.59 5.38
CA TYR A 224 38.66 -23.93 4.78
C TYR A 224 39.25 -23.93 3.35
N GLY A 225 38.91 -22.92 2.55
CA GLY A 225 39.54 -22.69 1.24
C GLY A 225 39.01 -23.65 0.16
N ALA A 226 39.83 -23.98 -0.84
CA ALA A 226 39.32 -24.61 -2.06
C ALA A 226 39.12 -26.13 -1.95
N GLY A 227 37.88 -26.59 -2.03
CA GLY A 227 37.57 -28.03 -1.98
C GLY A 227 36.08 -28.26 -1.99
N GLN A 228 35.63 -29.50 -1.85
CA GLN A 228 34.33 -29.78 -1.25
C GLN A 228 34.57 -30.08 0.22
N ASP A 229 34.43 -29.07 1.05
CA ASP A 229 34.83 -29.11 2.45
C ASP A 229 33.66 -29.49 3.36
N THR A 230 33.98 -30.11 4.48
CA THR A 230 33.03 -30.40 5.56
C THR A 230 33.51 -29.73 6.84
N VAL A 231 32.80 -28.71 7.30
CA VAL A 231 33.22 -27.85 8.42
C VAL A 231 32.19 -27.93 9.55
N PHE A 232 32.68 -28.16 10.76
CA PHE A 232 31.90 -28.10 12.00
C PHE A 232 32.51 -27.05 12.93
N GLY A 233 31.78 -25.95 13.20
CA GLY A 233 32.21 -24.89 14.13
C GLY A 233 32.27 -25.41 15.56
N GLY A 234 31.13 -25.81 16.10
CA GLY A 234 31.02 -26.47 17.40
C GLY A 234 30.28 -25.62 18.42
N ALA A 235 30.93 -25.20 19.49
CA ALA A 235 30.28 -24.48 20.58
C ALA A 235 30.99 -23.18 20.96
N GLY A 236 30.38 -22.05 20.62
CA GLY A 236 30.73 -20.67 20.90
C GLY A 236 30.53 -19.83 19.65
N ASP A 237 30.84 -18.54 19.69
CA ASP A 237 30.55 -17.65 18.54
C ASP A 237 31.67 -17.76 17.49
N ASP A 238 31.46 -18.57 16.46
CA ASP A 238 32.44 -18.97 15.46
C ASP A 238 32.39 -18.11 14.18
N ILE A 239 33.52 -18.05 13.48
CA ILE A 239 33.64 -17.40 12.17
C ILE A 239 34.16 -18.43 11.17
N ILE A 240 33.38 -18.71 10.13
CA ILE A 240 33.68 -19.70 9.08
C ILE A 240 33.69 -18.98 7.73
N ASP A 241 34.80 -19.06 6.98
CA ASP A 241 35.04 -18.23 5.77
C ASP A 241 35.81 -19.02 4.68
N ASP A 242 35.31 -19.01 3.44
CA ASP A 242 35.94 -19.61 2.23
C ASP A 242 37.15 -18.79 1.68
N VAL A 243 37.48 -17.63 2.25
CA VAL A 243 38.52 -16.70 1.75
C VAL A 243 38.11 -15.93 0.50
N SER A 244 37.58 -14.74 0.76
CA SER A 244 37.35 -13.70 -0.26
C SER A 244 38.48 -13.53 -1.32
N GLY A 245 38.18 -13.89 -2.57
CA GLY A 245 38.89 -13.38 -3.76
C GLY A 245 39.43 -14.38 -4.78
N PHE A 246 39.10 -15.67 -4.65
CA PHE A 246 39.37 -16.67 -5.68
C PHE A 246 38.05 -17.19 -6.28
N SER A 247 38.11 -17.63 -7.54
CA SER A 247 37.00 -18.33 -8.21
C SER A 247 37.20 -19.81 -7.89
N GLU A 248 37.10 -20.12 -6.60
CA GLU A 248 37.15 -21.47 -6.08
C GLU A 248 35.76 -22.09 -6.30
N ILE A 249 35.70 -23.41 -6.44
CA ILE A 249 34.48 -24.11 -6.86
C ILE A 249 34.38 -25.28 -5.91
N GLY A 250 33.65 -25.08 -4.82
CA GLY A 250 33.33 -26.07 -3.81
C GLY A 250 31.83 -26.35 -3.78
N ASN A 251 31.44 -27.37 -3.05
CA ASN A 251 30.04 -27.67 -2.75
C ASN A 251 30.10 -28.11 -1.31
N ASP A 252 30.05 -27.14 -0.42
CA ASP A 252 30.56 -27.27 0.94
C ASP A 252 29.43 -27.61 1.91
N PHE A 253 29.78 -28.34 2.95
CA PHE A 253 28.89 -28.67 4.05
C PHE A 253 29.37 -27.97 5.31
N ILE A 254 28.56 -27.09 5.87
CA ILE A 254 28.91 -26.30 7.06
C ILE A 254 27.83 -26.46 8.13
N ASP A 255 28.26 -26.80 9.34
CA ASP A 255 27.44 -26.80 10.56
C ASP A 255 28.15 -25.93 11.60
N ALA A 256 27.66 -24.70 11.81
CA ALA A 256 28.32 -23.74 12.68
C ALA A 256 28.15 -24.10 14.16
N GLY A 257 26.98 -24.65 14.54
CA GLY A 257 26.80 -25.39 15.77
C GLY A 257 26.00 -24.61 16.81
N SER A 258 26.64 -24.09 17.86
CA SER A 258 25.92 -23.35 18.91
C SER A 258 26.71 -22.12 19.33
N GLY A 259 26.05 -20.97 19.45
CA GLY A 259 26.72 -19.69 19.57
C GLY A 259 26.21 -18.75 18.48
N ASN A 260 26.62 -17.49 18.51
CA ASN A 260 26.21 -16.56 17.46
C ASN A 260 27.25 -16.56 16.35
N ASP A 261 27.01 -17.35 15.31
CA ASP A 261 28.02 -17.69 14.33
C ASP A 261 27.97 -16.75 13.12
N THR A 262 29.05 -16.74 12.34
CA THR A 262 29.10 -16.02 11.07
C THR A 262 29.76 -16.87 10.00
N VAL A 263 29.03 -17.15 8.92
CA VAL A 263 29.41 -18.07 7.86
C VAL A 263 29.42 -17.35 6.51
N TRP A 264 30.50 -17.53 5.75
CA TRP A 264 30.59 -17.24 4.32
C TRP A 264 30.94 -18.54 3.58
N THR A 265 30.07 -18.95 2.66
CA THR A 265 30.20 -20.20 1.89
C THR A 265 31.10 -20.06 0.67
N GLY A 266 31.12 -18.89 0.04
CA GLY A 266 31.92 -18.66 -1.16
C GLY A 266 31.17 -19.03 -2.43
N PHE A 267 31.88 -19.59 -3.43
CA PHE A 267 31.24 -20.02 -4.68
C PHE A 267 30.98 -21.52 -4.65
N GLY A 268 29.72 -21.93 -4.81
CA GLY A 268 29.38 -23.33 -4.70
C GLY A 268 27.89 -23.56 -4.67
N SER A 269 27.46 -24.82 -4.66
CA SER A 269 26.09 -25.10 -4.22
C SER A 269 26.20 -25.75 -2.86
N ASP A 270 26.13 -24.90 -1.85
CA ASP A 270 26.56 -25.18 -0.50
C ASP A 270 25.38 -25.56 0.39
N THR A 271 25.67 -26.19 1.52
CA THR A 271 24.68 -26.55 2.54
C THR A 271 25.16 -26.05 3.89
N VAL A 272 24.39 -25.15 4.50
CA VAL A 272 24.75 -24.49 5.76
C VAL A 272 23.68 -24.69 6.81
N PHE A 273 24.12 -25.03 8.02
CA PHE A 273 23.33 -24.99 9.25
C PHE A 273 23.95 -23.96 10.19
N GLY A 274 23.21 -22.91 10.54
CA GLY A 274 23.60 -21.93 11.57
C GLY A 274 23.63 -22.58 12.96
N GLY A 275 22.50 -23.17 13.35
CA GLY A 275 22.41 -23.97 14.57
C GLY A 275 21.74 -23.21 15.71
N ASP A 276 22.24 -23.31 16.94
CA ASP A 276 21.66 -22.62 18.09
C ASP A 276 22.28 -21.22 18.28
N GLY A 277 21.59 -20.13 17.96
CA GLY A 277 22.15 -18.80 18.18
C GLY A 277 21.49 -17.66 17.44
N ALA A 278 22.18 -16.54 17.30
CA ALA A 278 21.74 -15.49 16.38
C ALA A 278 22.83 -15.38 15.33
N ASP A 279 22.62 -16.11 14.25
CA ASP A 279 23.62 -16.45 13.26
C ASP A 279 23.55 -15.52 12.06
N ILE A 280 24.66 -15.41 11.34
CA ILE A 280 24.74 -14.64 10.11
C ILE A 280 25.32 -15.54 9.03
N VAL A 281 24.55 -15.83 8.00
CA VAL A 281 24.97 -16.71 6.90
C VAL A 281 24.89 -15.96 5.58
N PHE A 282 25.95 -16.06 4.77
CA PHE A 282 26.01 -15.56 3.41
C PHE A 282 26.29 -16.73 2.46
N GLY A 283 25.34 -17.03 1.56
CA GLY A 283 25.46 -18.02 0.47
C GLY A 283 26.37 -17.54 -0.67
N GLU A 284 26.48 -16.23 -0.85
CA GLU A 284 27.30 -15.56 -1.88
C GLU A 284 26.90 -15.88 -3.33
N GLY A 285 27.22 -17.04 -3.89
CA GLY A 285 26.83 -17.30 -5.28
C GLY A 285 26.76 -18.75 -5.69
N ASP A 286 25.96 -18.99 -6.75
CA ASP A 286 25.43 -20.29 -7.17
C ASP A 286 24.19 -20.69 -6.33
N ASN A 287 23.78 -21.96 -6.18
CA ASN A 287 22.46 -22.25 -5.56
C ASN A 287 22.64 -22.95 -4.22
N ASP A 288 22.27 -22.28 -3.14
CA ASP A 288 22.59 -22.71 -1.78
C ASP A 288 21.38 -23.23 -1.01
N LEU A 289 21.67 -24.04 0.00
CA LEU A 289 20.69 -24.52 0.97
C LEU A 289 21.09 -24.04 2.37
N ILE A 290 20.32 -23.11 2.93
CA ILE A 290 20.63 -22.44 4.19
C ILE A 290 19.54 -22.72 5.22
N TYR A 291 19.95 -23.11 6.42
CA TYR A 291 19.12 -23.26 7.60
C TYR A 291 19.64 -22.34 8.72
N GLY A 292 18.82 -21.42 9.22
CA GLY A 292 19.19 -20.55 10.35
C GLY A 292 19.32 -21.35 11.64
N GLY A 293 18.28 -22.09 12.01
CA GLY A 293 18.29 -22.97 13.18
C GLY A 293 17.41 -22.43 14.29
N THR A 294 17.94 -22.19 15.49
CA THR A 294 17.19 -21.55 16.57
C THR A 294 17.75 -20.20 16.93
N GLY A 295 16.90 -19.18 16.95
CA GLY A 295 17.18 -17.84 17.41
C GLY A 295 16.86 -16.80 16.34
N SER A 296 17.56 -15.66 16.35
CA SER A 296 17.20 -14.56 15.43
C SER A 296 18.31 -14.41 14.41
N ASP A 297 18.11 -15.04 13.26
CA ASP A 297 19.15 -15.24 12.29
C ASP A 297 19.11 -14.16 11.19
N SER A 298 20.22 -14.02 10.48
CA SER A 298 20.38 -13.11 9.34
C SER A 298 20.96 -13.89 8.17
N LEU A 299 20.09 -14.28 7.25
CA LEU A 299 20.38 -15.21 6.17
C LEU A 299 20.34 -14.46 4.83
N TYR A 300 21.39 -14.59 4.03
CA TYR A 300 21.53 -13.92 2.73
C TYR A 300 21.89 -14.96 1.67
N GLY A 301 21.03 -15.17 0.67
CA GLY A 301 21.31 -16.06 -0.48
C GLY A 301 22.33 -15.44 -1.45
N GLU A 302 22.10 -14.16 -1.81
CA GLU A 302 22.91 -13.38 -2.76
C GLU A 302 22.71 -13.86 -4.23
N ASP A 303 23.73 -14.24 -5.01
CA ASP A 303 23.55 -14.56 -6.45
C ASP A 303 23.15 -16.05 -6.65
N GLY A 304 21.89 -16.42 -6.77
CA GLY A 304 21.53 -17.84 -6.76
C GLY A 304 20.07 -18.17 -7.02
N ASN A 305 19.71 -19.46 -7.11
CA ASN A 305 18.32 -19.87 -6.85
C ASN A 305 18.36 -20.65 -5.54
N ASP A 306 18.29 -19.91 -4.45
CA ASP A 306 18.62 -20.40 -3.13
C ASP A 306 17.39 -21.00 -2.45
N THR A 307 17.62 -21.89 -1.50
CA THR A 307 16.58 -22.41 -0.61
C THR A 307 16.95 -22.05 0.82
N ILE A 308 16.16 -21.17 1.44
CA ILE A 308 16.47 -20.60 2.74
C ILE A 308 15.35 -20.93 3.73
N TYR A 309 15.75 -21.39 4.91
CA TYR A 309 14.87 -21.65 6.05
C TYR A 309 15.31 -20.79 7.23
N GLY A 310 14.44 -19.92 7.75
CA GLY A 310 14.70 -19.12 8.96
C GLY A 310 14.94 -20.01 10.18
N GLY A 311 13.99 -20.90 10.47
CA GLY A 311 14.07 -21.81 11.62
C GLY A 311 14.79 -23.16 11.38
N GLU A 312 14.51 -24.11 12.28
CA GLU A 312 15.04 -25.48 12.21
C GLU A 312 14.57 -26.20 10.92
N ASP A 313 15.39 -27.13 10.39
CA ASP A 313 15.07 -27.94 9.20
C ASP A 313 13.62 -28.43 9.22
N PRO A 314 12.75 -27.92 8.32
CA PRO A 314 11.37 -28.32 8.30
C PRO A 314 11.33 -29.73 7.75
N ALA A 315 11.21 -30.68 8.67
CA ALA A 315 10.61 -31.95 8.32
C ALA A 315 9.21 -31.66 7.77
N THR A 316 9.10 -31.69 6.45
CA THR A 316 7.94 -31.26 5.68
C THR A 316 6.63 -31.74 6.32
N SER A 317 5.90 -30.78 6.89
CA SER A 317 4.51 -30.97 7.32
C SER A 317 3.63 -31.11 6.07
N VAL A 318 3.60 -32.28 5.44
CA VAL A 318 2.64 -32.56 4.36
C VAL A 318 1.40 -33.23 4.94
N ASN A 319 0.40 -32.43 5.31
CA ASN A 319 -0.96 -32.91 5.44
C ASN A 319 -1.68 -32.83 4.08
N GLY A 320 -1.52 -33.90 3.28
CA GLY A 320 -2.59 -34.43 2.44
C GLY A 320 -2.95 -33.70 1.14
N SER A 321 -2.19 -33.93 0.06
CA SER A 321 -2.77 -33.99 -1.29
C SER A 321 -2.07 -35.04 -2.16
N ASN A 322 -2.88 -35.86 -2.82
CA ASN A 322 -2.56 -37.19 -3.30
C ASN A 322 -2.03 -37.16 -4.75
N THR A 323 -0.80 -36.69 -4.95
CA THR A 323 -0.07 -36.76 -6.23
C THR A 323 1.40 -37.13 -6.00
N VAL A 324 1.81 -38.28 -6.52
CA VAL A 324 3.13 -38.91 -6.31
C VAL A 324 4.22 -38.15 -7.09
N THR A 325 4.76 -37.12 -6.46
CA THR A 325 6.07 -36.49 -6.74
C THR A 325 6.66 -35.98 -5.41
N SER A 326 6.60 -36.78 -4.35
CA SER A 326 7.15 -36.40 -3.04
C SER A 326 8.58 -36.93 -2.85
N THR A 327 9.46 -36.06 -2.38
CA THR A 327 10.74 -36.36 -1.76
C THR A 327 10.50 -36.90 -0.33
N TYR A 328 11.35 -37.81 0.16
CA TYR A 328 11.30 -38.38 1.51
C TYR A 328 12.69 -38.86 1.93
N ASN A 329 12.96 -38.90 3.24
CA ASN A 329 14.25 -39.36 3.75
C ASN A 329 14.34 -40.90 3.82
N VAL A 330 15.44 -41.44 3.30
CA VAL A 330 15.84 -42.84 3.49
C VAL A 330 17.14 -42.91 4.29
N ILE A 331 17.32 -43.95 5.08
CA ILE A 331 18.60 -44.19 5.76
C ILE A 331 19.39 -45.16 4.89
N HIS A 332 20.55 -44.73 4.41
CA HIS A 332 21.48 -45.62 3.72
C HIS A 332 22.08 -46.59 4.74
N LEU A 333 21.82 -47.88 4.54
CA LEU A 333 22.34 -48.94 5.41
C LEU A 333 23.66 -49.52 4.86
N GLY A 334 24.17 -48.97 3.75
CA GLY A 334 25.34 -49.50 3.03
C GLY A 334 24.97 -50.55 1.99
N SER A 335 25.97 -51.33 1.56
CA SER A 335 25.80 -52.37 0.54
C SER A 335 25.41 -53.73 1.15
N GLY A 336 24.60 -54.50 0.41
CA GLY A 336 24.09 -55.80 0.84
C GLY A 336 24.27 -56.88 -0.22
N ALA A 337 24.25 -58.15 0.21
CA ALA A 337 24.22 -59.28 -0.73
C ALA A 337 22.89 -59.32 -1.50
N GLU A 338 22.91 -59.67 -2.79
CA GLU A 338 21.69 -59.79 -3.62
C GLU A 338 20.63 -60.68 -2.93
N VAL A 339 19.43 -60.12 -2.83
CA VAL A 339 18.34 -60.74 -2.06
C VAL A 339 17.33 -61.48 -2.96
N ASP A 340 17.15 -61.04 -4.20
CA ASP A 340 16.39 -61.72 -5.26
C ASP A 340 17.36 -62.13 -6.37
N ASP A 341 17.70 -63.42 -6.46
CA ASP A 341 18.63 -63.93 -7.49
C ASP A 341 17.89 -64.45 -8.74
N ASN A 342 16.55 -64.39 -8.73
CA ASN A 342 15.71 -65.06 -9.71
C ASN A 342 14.51 -64.21 -10.12
N GLU A 343 14.82 -63.33 -11.07
CA GLU A 343 13.96 -62.44 -11.87
C GLU A 343 12.76 -63.07 -12.61
N SER A 344 12.43 -64.33 -12.34
CA SER A 344 11.31 -65.04 -12.93
C SER A 344 10.21 -65.47 -11.96
N ASN A 345 10.35 -65.20 -10.65
CA ASN A 345 9.27 -65.37 -9.69
C ASN A 345 9.14 -64.29 -8.61
N PHE A 346 7.93 -64.16 -8.06
CA PHE A 346 7.60 -63.16 -7.04
C PHE A 346 8.09 -63.46 -5.61
N ALA A 347 9.29 -63.99 -5.42
CA ALA A 347 9.79 -64.38 -4.10
C ALA A 347 11.19 -63.85 -3.90
N ASN A 348 11.48 -63.35 -2.69
CA ASN A 348 12.81 -62.87 -2.33
C ASN A 348 13.56 -64.06 -1.69
N GLU A 349 14.35 -64.80 -2.47
CA GLU A 349 14.98 -66.08 -2.06
C GLU A 349 15.92 -65.95 -0.86
N TYR A 350 16.55 -64.79 -0.68
CA TYR A 350 17.62 -64.58 0.30
C TYR A 350 17.35 -63.46 1.31
N ALA A 351 16.08 -63.14 1.60
CA ALA A 351 15.70 -62.05 2.52
C ALA A 351 16.37 -62.10 3.92
N SER A 352 16.86 -63.25 4.36
CA SER A 352 17.62 -63.34 5.62
C SER A 352 19.06 -62.82 5.54
N ALA A 353 19.57 -62.48 4.35
CA ALA A 353 20.95 -62.04 4.13
C ALA A 353 21.23 -60.63 4.65
N LEU A 354 20.20 -59.76 4.72
CA LEU A 354 20.30 -58.41 5.27
C LEU A 354 20.03 -58.37 6.80
N LEU A 355 19.97 -59.51 7.50
CA LEU A 355 19.86 -59.50 8.96
C LEU A 355 21.20 -59.15 9.59
N GLY A 356 21.25 -58.11 10.42
CA GLY A 356 22.49 -57.60 10.98
C GLY A 356 22.33 -56.23 11.62
N SER A 357 23.40 -55.72 12.21
CA SER A 357 23.47 -54.35 12.73
C SER A 357 24.16 -53.46 11.72
N TYR A 358 23.58 -52.28 11.50
CA TYR A 358 24.00 -51.24 10.59
C TYR A 358 24.29 -49.98 11.40
N GLY A 359 25.38 -49.29 11.08
CA GLY A 359 25.96 -48.20 11.87
C GLY A 359 26.60 -48.63 13.19
N GLY A 360 27.12 -47.65 13.93
CA GLY A 360 27.82 -47.85 15.20
C GLY A 360 28.43 -46.56 15.74
N ALA A 361 29.15 -46.62 16.86
CA ALA A 361 29.90 -45.47 17.35
C ALA A 361 31.06 -45.14 16.39
N GLY A 362 31.11 -43.91 15.87
CA GLY A 362 32.02 -43.48 14.80
C GLY A 362 31.55 -43.82 13.38
N ASN A 363 30.32 -44.30 13.23
CA ASN A 363 29.62 -44.44 11.95
C ASN A 363 28.11 -44.40 12.23
N GLU A 364 27.69 -43.32 12.86
CA GLU A 364 26.34 -43.13 13.34
C GLU A 364 25.36 -42.94 12.17
N LEU A 365 24.24 -43.65 12.19
CA LEU A 365 23.26 -43.60 11.09
C LEU A 365 22.48 -42.28 11.01
N TYR A 366 22.59 -41.37 11.99
CA TYR A 366 21.99 -40.04 11.85
C TYR A 366 22.67 -39.18 10.79
N ASN A 367 23.89 -39.55 10.35
CA ASN A 367 24.57 -38.92 9.21
C ASN A 367 24.31 -39.65 7.87
N ALA A 368 23.52 -40.73 7.90
CA ALA A 368 23.28 -41.59 6.73
C ALA A 368 21.91 -41.35 6.08
N PHE A 369 21.25 -40.22 6.39
CA PHE A 369 20.01 -39.83 5.73
C PHE A 369 20.31 -39.32 4.32
N GLN A 370 19.49 -39.75 3.37
CA GLN A 370 19.53 -39.28 2.00
C GLN A 370 18.11 -38.98 1.55
N GLN A 371 17.96 -37.87 0.83
CA GLN A 371 16.69 -37.54 0.21
C GLN A 371 16.43 -38.47 -0.98
N ALA A 372 15.24 -39.07 -1.02
CA ALA A 372 14.80 -39.95 -2.09
C ALA A 372 13.49 -39.44 -2.70
N SER A 373 13.34 -39.52 -4.02
CA SER A 373 12.08 -39.25 -4.73
C SER A 373 11.76 -40.39 -5.69
N VAL A 374 10.47 -40.57 -5.99
CA VAL A 374 10.00 -41.65 -6.87
C VAL A 374 9.30 -41.04 -8.05
N THR A 375 9.73 -41.40 -9.27
CA THR A 375 9.01 -41.04 -10.49
C THR A 375 8.07 -42.18 -10.89
N ASP A 376 6.77 -42.03 -10.62
CA ASP A 376 5.74 -43.00 -11.07
C ASP A 376 5.53 -42.88 -12.58
N SER A 377 6.28 -43.68 -13.34
CA SER A 377 6.29 -43.64 -14.80
C SER A 377 5.07 -44.27 -15.48
N ASN A 378 4.18 -44.93 -14.73
CA ASN A 378 2.98 -45.60 -15.27
C ASN A 378 1.66 -45.26 -14.54
N ALA A 379 1.70 -44.36 -13.55
CA ALA A 379 0.58 -43.84 -12.77
C ALA A 379 -0.25 -44.93 -12.07
N ASN A 380 0.37 -46.04 -11.67
CA ASN A 380 -0.31 -47.19 -11.10
C ASN A 380 -0.42 -47.15 -9.56
N THR A 381 0.06 -46.09 -8.90
CA THR A 381 0.04 -45.88 -7.43
C THR A 381 0.86 -46.91 -6.64
N SER A 382 1.83 -47.57 -7.27
CA SER A 382 2.77 -48.49 -6.63
C SER A 382 4.17 -48.37 -7.25
N ILE A 383 5.21 -48.64 -6.46
CA ILE A 383 6.56 -48.84 -7.01
C ILE A 383 6.64 -50.28 -7.54
N ASP A 384 6.67 -50.41 -8.86
CA ASP A 384 6.98 -51.62 -9.63
C ASP A 384 8.50 -51.84 -9.62
N MET A 385 8.90 -52.80 -8.80
CA MET A 385 10.26 -53.36 -8.84
C MET A 385 10.40 -54.12 -10.16
N ASP A 386 11.62 -54.40 -10.62
CA ASP A 386 11.95 -54.82 -12.00
C ASP A 386 11.28 -56.11 -12.53
N HIS A 387 10.37 -56.69 -11.76
CA HIS A 387 9.74 -57.98 -11.95
C HIS A 387 8.45 -57.96 -12.78
N THR A 388 8.53 -57.56 -14.05
CA THR A 388 7.51 -57.70 -15.14
C THR A 388 6.77 -56.45 -15.62
N GLY A 389 7.32 -55.26 -15.42
CA GLY A 389 6.78 -53.98 -15.92
C GLY A 389 7.82 -53.02 -16.51
N THR A 390 7.44 -51.75 -16.62
CA THR A 390 8.38 -50.63 -16.82
C THR A 390 8.88 -50.23 -15.44
N PRO A 391 10.13 -50.51 -15.05
CA PRO A 391 10.61 -50.23 -13.70
C PRO A 391 10.49 -48.73 -13.39
N GLU A 392 9.94 -48.36 -12.24
CA GLU A 392 10.04 -46.99 -11.75
C GLU A 392 11.44 -46.70 -11.24
N ILE A 393 11.85 -45.43 -11.38
CA ILE A 393 13.15 -44.94 -10.96
C ILE A 393 12.96 -44.27 -9.61
N ILE A 394 13.78 -44.65 -8.63
CA ILE A 394 13.93 -43.90 -7.39
C ILE A 394 15.19 -43.07 -7.51
N THR A 395 15.09 -41.76 -7.38
CA THR A 395 16.24 -40.86 -7.33
C THR A 395 16.64 -40.71 -5.86
N ILE A 396 17.81 -41.18 -5.45
CA ILE A 396 18.32 -41.07 -4.08
C ILE A 396 19.60 -40.24 -4.11
N GLY A 397 19.67 -39.16 -3.33
CA GLY A 397 20.80 -38.22 -3.34
C GLY A 397 21.09 -37.66 -4.73
N GLY A 398 20.03 -37.30 -5.47
CA GLY A 398 20.15 -36.82 -6.86
C GLY A 398 20.46 -37.89 -7.92
N VAL A 399 20.73 -39.14 -7.52
CA VAL A 399 21.10 -40.23 -8.45
C VAL A 399 19.92 -41.16 -8.72
N ALA A 400 19.55 -41.30 -9.99
CA ALA A 400 18.53 -42.25 -10.45
C ALA A 400 18.99 -43.71 -10.25
N LYS A 401 18.35 -44.44 -9.35
CA LYS A 401 18.58 -45.86 -9.05
C LYS A 401 17.38 -46.72 -9.44
N MET A 402 17.66 -47.93 -9.93
CA MET A 402 16.62 -48.95 -10.13
C MET A 402 16.55 -49.87 -8.92
N VAL A 403 15.34 -50.09 -8.42
CA VAL A 403 15.08 -50.98 -7.29
C VAL A 403 15.02 -52.42 -7.77
N ASP A 404 15.84 -53.26 -7.15
CA ASP A 404 15.87 -54.72 -7.32
C ASP A 404 14.74 -55.34 -6.48
N THR A 405 14.73 -55.15 -5.16
CA THR A 405 13.70 -55.74 -4.29
C THR A 405 13.39 -54.91 -3.04
N GLY A 406 12.28 -55.20 -2.36
CA GLY A 406 11.85 -54.54 -1.13
C GLY A 406 11.22 -55.46 -0.10
N ILE A 407 11.62 -55.31 1.16
CA ILE A 407 11.44 -56.31 2.23
C ILE A 407 11.15 -55.61 3.55
N VAL A 408 10.30 -56.20 4.38
CA VAL A 408 9.98 -55.66 5.70
C VAL A 408 10.64 -56.52 6.78
N TYR A 409 11.34 -55.87 7.71
CA TYR A 409 12.04 -56.48 8.85
C TYR A 409 11.46 -56.00 10.17
N ASN A 410 11.52 -56.82 11.21
CA ASN A 410 11.48 -56.32 12.59
C ASN A 410 12.88 -55.83 12.95
N ALA A 411 12.99 -54.62 13.49
CA ALA A 411 14.27 -53.98 13.75
C ALA A 411 14.34 -53.37 15.17
N THR A 412 15.57 -53.16 15.65
CA THR A 412 15.88 -52.48 16.91
C THR A 412 16.79 -51.28 16.61
N VAL A 413 16.37 -50.08 17.02
CA VAL A 413 17.19 -48.85 16.98
C VAL A 413 17.96 -48.68 18.28
N THR A 414 19.19 -48.19 18.19
CA THR A 414 20.02 -47.73 19.32
C THR A 414 20.40 -46.27 19.07
N PHE A 415 20.14 -45.40 20.05
CA PHE A 415 20.44 -43.97 19.99
C PHE A 415 21.82 -43.64 20.58
N THR A 416 22.34 -42.45 20.30
CA THR A 416 23.65 -41.97 20.78
C THR A 416 23.77 -41.95 22.31
N ASP A 417 22.66 -41.82 23.03
CA ASP A 417 22.60 -41.92 24.50
C ASP A 417 22.55 -43.38 25.04
N ALA A 418 22.75 -44.36 24.16
CA ALA A 418 22.67 -45.81 24.40
C ALA A 418 21.28 -46.36 24.79
N THR A 419 20.20 -45.58 24.63
CA THR A 419 18.83 -46.11 24.74
C THR A 419 18.42 -46.86 23.47
N THR A 420 17.48 -47.81 23.59
CA THR A 420 17.07 -48.67 22.46
C THR A 420 15.55 -48.75 22.33
N GLY A 421 15.04 -48.91 21.11
CA GLY A 421 13.63 -49.20 20.84
C GLY A 421 13.44 -50.19 19.68
N THR A 422 12.26 -50.79 19.56
CA THR A 422 11.95 -51.78 18.51
C THR A 422 10.87 -51.24 17.58
N PHE A 423 11.03 -51.45 16.28
CA PHE A 423 10.14 -50.96 15.24
C PHE A 423 10.11 -51.92 14.04
N THR A 424 9.29 -51.63 13.02
CA THR A 424 9.29 -52.38 11.76
C THR A 424 9.92 -51.53 10.65
N ALA A 425 10.90 -52.08 9.94
CA ALA A 425 11.67 -51.38 8.91
C ALA A 425 11.28 -51.87 7.51
N VAL A 426 10.95 -50.94 6.59
CA VAL A 426 10.94 -51.24 5.15
C VAL A 426 12.37 -51.07 4.65
N VAL A 427 12.88 -52.04 3.92
CA VAL A 427 14.24 -52.01 3.37
C VAL A 427 14.18 -52.36 1.91
N ILE A 428 14.74 -51.51 1.05
CA ILE A 428 14.90 -51.76 -0.37
C ILE A 428 16.35 -52.07 -0.69
N GLN A 429 16.56 -52.88 -1.71
CA GLN A 429 17.85 -53.07 -2.35
C GLN A 429 17.75 -52.58 -3.79
N THR A 430 18.73 -51.79 -4.23
CA THR A 430 18.84 -51.34 -5.61
C THR A 430 19.70 -52.33 -6.42
N THR A 431 19.55 -52.32 -7.74
CA THR A 431 20.28 -53.24 -8.67
C THR A 431 21.80 -53.09 -8.65
N ASP A 432 22.33 -52.03 -8.05
CA ASP A 432 23.76 -51.82 -7.75
C ASP A 432 24.20 -52.47 -6.42
N GLY A 433 23.28 -53.10 -5.67
CA GLY A 433 23.52 -53.81 -4.42
C GLY A 433 23.34 -52.97 -3.16
N GLU A 434 23.07 -51.67 -3.29
CA GLU A 434 22.88 -50.75 -2.16
C GLU A 434 21.57 -50.99 -1.44
N VAL A 435 21.59 -50.83 -0.12
CA VAL A 435 20.47 -51.13 0.78
C VAL A 435 20.05 -49.87 1.51
N TYR A 436 18.77 -49.56 1.42
CA TYR A 436 18.18 -48.37 2.04
C TYR A 436 17.02 -48.76 2.93
N MET A 437 16.94 -48.16 4.12
CA MET A 437 15.75 -48.21 4.95
C MET A 437 14.82 -47.07 4.58
N MET A 438 13.56 -47.40 4.35
CA MET A 438 12.48 -46.46 4.10
C MET A 438 11.55 -46.36 5.32
N PRO A 439 10.90 -45.21 5.53
CA PRO A 439 9.94 -45.03 6.61
C PRO A 439 8.71 -45.96 6.47
N GLU A 440 8.17 -46.44 7.59
CA GLU A 440 6.94 -47.25 7.64
C GLU A 440 5.75 -46.47 8.22
N MET A 441 4.67 -46.29 7.44
CA MET A 441 3.50 -45.48 7.84
C MET A 441 2.36 -46.23 8.54
N SER A 442 2.36 -47.57 8.60
CA SER A 442 1.17 -48.26 9.13
C SER A 442 1.03 -48.21 10.65
N ASN A 443 2.02 -47.62 11.35
CA ASN A 443 2.07 -47.52 12.80
C ASN A 443 2.88 -46.27 13.25
N ASN A 444 2.23 -45.13 13.50
CA ASN A 444 2.86 -43.88 13.99
C ASN A 444 3.74 -44.01 15.26
N ALA A 445 3.77 -45.17 15.91
CA ALA A 445 4.64 -45.45 17.05
C ALA A 445 6.12 -45.65 16.65
N ASP A 446 6.38 -46.05 15.41
CA ASP A 446 7.72 -46.35 14.92
C ASP A 446 8.46 -45.08 14.46
N ASN A 447 7.75 -44.11 13.85
CA ASN A 447 8.31 -42.79 13.49
C ASN A 447 8.70 -41.98 14.73
N ALA A 448 7.77 -41.82 15.69
CA ALA A 448 8.02 -41.12 16.95
C ALA A 448 9.13 -41.75 17.81
N LEU A 449 9.48 -43.02 17.57
CA LEU A 449 10.63 -43.64 18.18
C LEU A 449 11.91 -43.21 17.47
N LEU A 450 11.97 -43.35 16.14
CA LEU A 450 13.17 -43.09 15.34
C LEU A 450 13.58 -41.62 15.31
N THR A 451 12.64 -40.69 15.49
CA THR A 451 12.93 -39.24 15.56
C THR A 451 13.11 -38.72 16.99
N SER A 452 13.01 -39.58 18.00
CA SER A 452 13.07 -39.12 19.40
C SER A 452 14.48 -38.66 19.83
N LYS A 453 15.53 -39.15 19.17
CA LYS A 453 16.95 -38.90 19.47
C LYS A 453 17.83 -39.26 18.26
N PRO A 454 19.09 -38.76 18.19
CA PRO A 454 20.04 -39.16 17.15
C PRO A 454 20.29 -40.67 17.14
N ILE A 455 20.18 -41.28 15.96
CA ILE A 455 20.32 -42.73 15.77
C ILE A 455 21.80 -43.09 15.62
N GLN A 456 22.30 -43.91 16.54
CA GLN A 456 23.66 -44.46 16.44
C GLN A 456 23.70 -45.71 15.55
N SER A 457 22.76 -46.63 15.69
CA SER A 457 22.74 -47.87 14.90
C SER A 457 21.35 -48.49 14.82
N ILE A 458 21.11 -49.29 13.77
CA ILE A 458 19.88 -50.05 13.58
C ILE A 458 20.22 -51.52 13.34
N SER A 459 19.53 -52.42 14.06
CA SER A 459 19.64 -53.86 13.91
C SER A 459 18.41 -54.44 13.22
N LEU A 460 18.57 -55.11 12.07
CA LEU A 460 17.52 -55.88 11.42
C LEU A 460 17.47 -57.29 12.04
N ASP A 461 16.47 -57.52 12.89
CA ASP A 461 16.43 -58.67 13.79
C ASP A 461 15.76 -59.91 13.18
N SER A 462 14.73 -59.73 12.34
CA SER A 462 14.07 -60.83 11.62
C SER A 462 13.24 -60.35 10.43
N VAL A 463 13.13 -61.17 9.38
CA VAL A 463 12.23 -60.91 8.23
C VAL A 463 10.78 -61.00 8.68
N ASN A 464 10.00 -59.93 8.47
CA ASN A 464 8.58 -59.82 8.82
C ASN A 464 7.68 -60.26 7.64
N VAL A 465 7.84 -59.64 6.46
CA VAL A 465 7.12 -60.00 5.20
C VAL A 465 8.01 -59.67 3.98
N GLY A 466 8.05 -60.53 2.96
CA GLY A 466 8.66 -60.21 1.65
C GLY A 466 7.59 -59.74 0.67
N TYR A 467 7.73 -58.54 0.12
CA TYR A 467 6.87 -58.01 -0.92
C TYR A 467 7.65 -57.99 -2.25
N THR A 468 6.91 -57.91 -3.35
CA THR A 468 7.47 -57.67 -4.70
C THR A 468 7.09 -56.30 -5.26
N ASN A 469 6.12 -55.61 -4.65
CA ASN A 469 5.76 -54.23 -4.97
C ASN A 469 5.42 -53.49 -3.67
N ILE A 470 5.85 -52.24 -3.52
CA ILE A 470 5.46 -51.38 -2.39
C ILE A 470 4.13 -50.70 -2.78
N THR A 471 3.05 -51.07 -2.09
CA THR A 471 1.71 -50.48 -2.34
C THR A 471 1.56 -49.11 -1.66
N SER A 472 0.76 -48.22 -2.24
CA SER A 472 0.42 -46.86 -1.74
C SER A 472 0.01 -46.71 -0.27
N SER A 473 -0.27 -47.80 0.46
CA SER A 473 -0.47 -47.74 1.92
C SER A 473 0.83 -47.75 2.74
N ARG A 474 2.00 -47.67 2.09
CA ARG A 474 3.35 -47.66 2.71
C ARG A 474 4.27 -46.57 2.11
N LEU A 475 3.74 -45.67 1.27
CA LEU A 475 4.44 -44.50 0.74
C LEU A 475 3.68 -43.27 1.24
N ASP A 476 4.38 -42.34 1.90
CA ASP A 476 3.91 -41.09 2.57
C ASP A 476 4.03 -41.00 4.13
N ALA A 477 5.25 -40.92 4.67
CA ALA A 477 5.55 -40.15 5.89
C ALA A 477 7.07 -39.94 6.01
N ASP A 478 7.49 -38.68 6.12
CA ASP A 478 8.85 -38.28 6.47
C ASP A 478 9.19 -38.63 7.92
N TYR A 479 10.49 -38.70 8.24
CA TYR A 479 10.97 -38.66 9.61
C TYR A 479 10.73 -37.24 10.14
N ALA A 480 9.59 -37.01 10.78
CA ALA A 480 9.30 -35.74 11.43
C ALA A 480 10.33 -35.44 12.53
N LEU A 481 11.30 -34.57 12.26
CA LEU A 481 11.91 -33.74 13.29
C LEU A 481 10.79 -33.02 14.05
N PRO A 482 10.99 -32.65 15.33
CA PRO A 482 10.04 -31.81 16.03
C PRO A 482 9.69 -30.63 15.12
N GLY A 483 8.40 -30.29 15.00
CA GLY A 483 8.05 -29.08 14.25
C GLY A 483 8.86 -27.91 14.78
N ASP A 484 9.24 -27.02 13.86
CA ASP A 484 10.00 -25.81 14.16
C ASP A 484 9.49 -25.21 15.47
N SER A 485 10.39 -25.11 16.43
CA SER A 485 10.09 -24.65 17.79
C SER A 485 10.66 -23.26 18.04
N ASP A 486 11.32 -22.72 17.03
CA ASP A 486 11.71 -21.34 17.03
C ASP A 486 10.46 -20.45 17.09
N THR A 487 10.57 -19.32 17.75
CA THR A 487 9.54 -18.26 17.76
C THR A 487 10.17 -16.88 17.69
N PHE A 488 11.50 -16.85 17.50
CA PHE A 488 12.27 -15.66 17.26
C PHE A 488 12.05 -15.25 15.79
N GLY A 489 12.24 -13.97 15.50
CA GLY A 489 12.07 -13.47 14.15
C GLY A 489 13.40 -13.40 13.42
N ASP A 490 13.37 -13.73 12.14
CA ASP A 490 14.54 -13.80 11.26
C ASP A 490 14.59 -12.65 10.26
N LEU A 491 15.80 -12.38 9.77
CA LEU A 491 16.06 -11.48 8.64
C LEU A 491 16.55 -12.32 7.47
N ILE A 492 15.76 -12.43 6.41
CA ILE A 492 16.07 -13.24 5.24
C ILE A 492 16.08 -12.36 3.98
N ASP A 493 17.12 -12.50 3.16
CA ASP A 493 17.28 -11.84 1.87
C ASP A 493 17.70 -12.89 0.83
N GLY A 494 16.81 -13.24 -0.10
CA GLY A 494 17.08 -14.22 -1.17
C GLY A 494 18.19 -13.74 -2.09
N GLY A 495 18.06 -12.52 -2.60
CA GLY A 495 19.08 -11.86 -3.40
C GLY A 495 18.72 -11.83 -4.88
N ALA A 496 19.41 -12.57 -5.73
CA ALA A 496 19.24 -12.54 -7.17
C ALA A 496 19.11 -13.94 -7.76
N GLY A 497 17.91 -14.28 -8.19
CA GLY A 497 17.50 -15.46 -8.93
C GLY A 497 16.16 -15.92 -8.37
N ASN A 498 15.74 -17.15 -8.65
CA ASN A 498 14.40 -17.60 -8.28
C ASN A 498 14.45 -18.39 -6.98
N ASP A 499 14.29 -17.73 -5.86
CA ASP A 499 14.55 -18.28 -4.54
C ASP A 499 13.32 -18.95 -3.94
N VAL A 500 13.56 -19.88 -3.02
CA VAL A 500 12.52 -20.55 -2.20
C VAL A 500 12.81 -20.26 -0.74
N ILE A 501 11.98 -19.42 -0.12
CA ILE A 501 12.19 -18.94 1.24
C ILE A 501 11.08 -19.44 2.15
N PHE A 502 11.47 -19.92 3.32
CA PHE A 502 10.59 -20.30 4.42
C PHE A 502 10.95 -19.49 5.66
N GLY A 503 10.07 -18.57 6.09
CA GLY A 503 10.29 -17.75 7.29
C GLY A 503 10.25 -18.60 8.55
N GLY A 504 9.15 -19.34 8.74
CA GLY A 504 9.00 -20.28 9.83
C GLY A 504 8.01 -19.77 10.87
N LEU A 505 8.35 -19.88 12.15
CA LEU A 505 7.60 -19.27 13.24
C LEU A 505 8.37 -18.05 13.72
N GLY A 506 7.75 -16.89 13.84
CA GLY A 506 8.55 -15.73 14.20
C GLY A 506 7.81 -14.43 14.03
N ASN A 507 8.57 -13.37 13.79
CA ASN A 507 8.05 -12.13 13.22
C ASN A 507 9.15 -11.73 12.24
N ASP A 508 9.06 -12.26 11.04
CA ASP A 508 10.16 -12.35 10.10
C ASP A 508 10.18 -11.13 9.19
N THR A 509 11.37 -10.78 8.72
CA THR A 509 11.58 -9.77 7.70
C THR A 509 12.22 -10.45 6.51
N ILE A 510 11.46 -10.61 5.43
CA ILE A 510 11.84 -11.39 4.25
C ILE A 510 11.87 -10.49 3.02
N ALA A 511 12.95 -10.57 2.26
CA ALA A 511 13.07 -10.04 0.91
C ALA A 511 13.38 -11.19 -0.06
N GLY A 512 12.62 -11.33 -1.15
CA GLY A 512 12.93 -12.26 -2.23
C GLY A 512 14.11 -11.75 -3.06
N GLY A 513 13.94 -10.58 -3.68
CA GLY A 513 15.00 -9.88 -4.41
C GLY A 513 14.72 -9.81 -5.90
N ASP A 514 15.71 -10.06 -6.75
CA ASP A 514 15.58 -10.08 -8.21
C ASP A 514 15.27 -11.51 -8.70
N GLY A 515 14.07 -11.82 -9.17
CA GLY A 515 13.72 -13.10 -9.80
C GLY A 515 12.29 -13.51 -9.51
N ASP A 516 11.84 -14.66 -10.03
CA ASP A 516 10.49 -15.16 -9.70
C ASP A 516 10.57 -16.00 -8.41
N ASP A 517 10.28 -15.41 -7.25
CA ASP A 517 10.51 -16.01 -5.94
C ASP A 517 9.29 -16.75 -5.39
N THR A 518 9.52 -17.73 -4.51
CA THR A 518 8.49 -18.44 -3.75
C THR A 518 8.73 -18.25 -2.26
N ILE A 519 7.89 -17.47 -1.60
CA ILE A 519 8.04 -17.09 -0.20
C ILE A 519 6.89 -17.67 0.63
N LEU A 520 7.26 -18.55 1.56
CA LEU A 520 6.39 -19.12 2.58
C LEU A 520 6.76 -18.53 3.94
N TYR A 521 6.18 -17.38 4.28
CA TYR A 521 6.62 -16.60 5.44
C TYR A 521 6.24 -17.25 6.78
N GLY A 522 5.11 -17.96 6.83
CA GLY A 522 4.74 -18.74 8.01
C GLY A 522 4.04 -17.92 9.09
N ALA A 523 4.23 -18.31 10.35
CA ALA A 523 3.42 -17.82 11.45
C ALA A 523 4.03 -16.61 12.14
N GLY A 524 3.21 -15.59 12.34
CA GLY A 524 3.56 -14.41 13.11
C GLY A 524 3.25 -13.14 12.37
N ALA A 525 3.69 -12.00 12.88
CA ALA A 525 3.44 -10.72 12.20
C ALA A 525 4.67 -10.37 11.35
N ASP A 526 4.60 -10.76 10.08
CA ASP A 526 5.73 -10.78 9.17
C ASP A 526 5.74 -9.57 8.24
N THR A 527 6.93 -9.23 7.75
CA THR A 527 7.15 -8.20 6.73
C THR A 527 7.82 -8.85 5.53
N VAL A 528 7.10 -8.94 4.41
CA VAL A 528 7.57 -9.63 3.20
C VAL A 528 7.59 -8.67 2.01
N VAL A 529 8.68 -8.70 1.26
CA VAL A 529 8.81 -8.03 -0.03
C VAL A 529 9.28 -9.06 -1.05
N GLY A 530 8.50 -9.30 -2.11
CA GLY A 530 8.88 -10.17 -3.24
C GLY A 530 10.10 -9.58 -3.96
N GLY A 531 9.91 -8.47 -4.67
CA GLY A 531 11.00 -7.74 -5.31
C GLY A 531 10.76 -7.56 -6.81
N ASP A 532 11.78 -7.76 -7.64
CA ASP A 532 11.68 -7.66 -9.11
C ASP A 532 11.41 -9.06 -9.69
N GLY A 533 10.20 -9.35 -10.17
CA GLY A 533 9.86 -10.64 -10.79
C GLY A 533 8.39 -10.98 -10.57
N ASN A 534 7.97 -12.20 -10.92
CA ASN A 534 6.60 -12.66 -10.65
C ASN A 534 6.61 -13.56 -9.42
N ASP A 535 6.35 -12.97 -8.27
CA ASP A 535 6.56 -13.61 -6.98
C ASP A 535 5.31 -14.34 -6.49
N PHE A 536 5.52 -15.40 -5.72
CA PHE A 536 4.47 -16.15 -5.03
C PHE A 536 4.69 -16.04 -3.52
N ILE A 537 3.79 -15.34 -2.83
CA ILE A 537 3.85 -15.09 -1.38
C ILE A 537 2.63 -15.76 -0.73
N ASP A 538 2.84 -16.64 0.25
CA ASP A 538 1.77 -17.45 0.84
C ASP A 538 2.06 -17.89 2.29
N ASP A 539 1.04 -17.88 3.14
CA ASP A 539 1.04 -18.43 4.50
C ASP A 539 0.58 -19.90 4.52
N THR A 540 1.16 -20.80 3.72
CA THR A 540 0.65 -22.19 3.66
C THR A 540 0.88 -23.05 4.93
N ALA A 541 1.13 -22.44 6.09
CA ALA A 541 1.06 -23.12 7.38
C ALA A 541 -0.41 -23.38 7.78
N ALA A 542 -0.82 -24.66 7.75
CA ALA A 542 -2.21 -25.13 7.97
C ALA A 542 -2.76 -24.99 9.41
N ILE A 543 -2.37 -23.96 10.14
CA ILE A 543 -2.89 -23.61 11.46
C ILE A 543 -3.43 -22.18 11.36
N GLU A 544 -4.56 -21.90 12.01
CA GLU A 544 -5.16 -20.56 12.03
C GLU A 544 -4.22 -19.63 12.81
N GLU A 545 -3.20 -19.14 12.13
CA GLU A 545 -2.23 -18.18 12.64
C GLU A 545 -2.81 -16.78 12.52
N THR A 546 -2.48 -15.91 13.47
CA THR A 546 -3.21 -14.64 13.71
C THR A 546 -2.26 -13.45 13.66
N GLY A 547 -1.43 -13.39 12.63
CA GLY A 547 -0.44 -12.34 12.42
C GLY A 547 -0.99 -11.22 11.58
N ASP A 548 -0.75 -9.95 11.96
CA ASP A 548 -1.05 -8.82 11.08
C ASP A 548 0.20 -8.58 10.20
N ASN A 549 0.18 -9.03 8.96
CA ASN A 549 1.32 -9.05 8.05
C ASN A 549 1.40 -7.80 7.17
N SER A 550 2.60 -7.49 6.70
CA SER A 550 2.87 -6.45 5.71
C SER A 550 3.51 -7.07 4.47
N LEU A 551 2.75 -7.24 3.41
CA LEU A 551 3.14 -8.00 2.22
C LEU A 551 3.21 -7.08 0.99
N SER A 552 4.31 -7.15 0.24
CA SER A 552 4.51 -6.42 -1.01
C SER A 552 5.01 -7.37 -2.10
N GLY A 553 4.35 -7.39 -3.26
CA GLY A 553 4.79 -8.14 -4.44
C GLY A 553 6.03 -7.47 -5.04
N GLY A 554 5.88 -6.25 -5.55
CA GLY A 554 7.00 -5.47 -6.07
C GLY A 554 6.82 -5.19 -7.54
N ALA A 555 7.71 -5.64 -8.40
CA ALA A 555 7.67 -5.38 -9.83
C ALA A 555 7.55 -6.66 -10.65
N GLY A 556 6.35 -6.99 -11.08
CA GLY A 556 6.02 -8.06 -12.00
C GLY A 556 4.58 -8.50 -11.77
N ASP A 557 4.16 -9.63 -12.32
CA ASP A 557 2.79 -10.11 -12.14
C ASP A 557 2.74 -11.04 -10.90
N ASP A 558 2.51 -10.46 -9.72
CA ASP A 558 2.68 -11.15 -8.43
C ASP A 558 1.40 -11.85 -7.95
N THR A 559 1.56 -12.85 -7.08
CA THR A 559 0.45 -13.54 -6.39
C THR A 559 0.69 -13.58 -4.89
N ILE A 560 -0.21 -12.99 -4.10
CA ILE A 560 -0.08 -12.87 -2.64
C ILE A 560 -1.32 -13.45 -1.96
N PHE A 561 -1.11 -14.38 -1.02
CA PHE A 561 -2.11 -14.90 -0.09
C PHE A 561 -1.75 -14.49 1.33
N ALA A 562 -2.58 -13.67 1.98
CA ALA A 562 -2.26 -13.06 3.27
C ALA A 562 -2.49 -13.98 4.49
N GLY A 563 -3.40 -14.95 4.35
CA GLY A 563 -3.70 -15.92 5.40
C GLY A 563 -4.82 -15.43 6.33
N ALA A 564 -4.58 -15.41 7.63
CA ALA A 564 -5.53 -14.86 8.59
C ALA A 564 -4.84 -13.79 9.44
N GLY A 565 -5.52 -12.69 9.67
CA GLY A 565 -4.89 -11.49 10.22
C GLY A 565 -5.58 -10.24 9.73
N SER A 566 -5.23 -9.08 10.28
CA SER A 566 -5.56 -7.82 9.60
C SER A 566 -4.33 -7.38 8.80
N ASP A 567 -4.23 -7.89 7.59
CA ASP A 567 -3.03 -7.78 6.76
C ASP A 567 -3.01 -6.48 5.95
N THR A 568 -1.82 -6.06 5.56
CA THR A 568 -1.59 -4.95 4.62
C THR A 568 -0.90 -5.48 3.38
N LEU A 569 -1.54 -5.35 2.22
CA LEU A 569 -1.05 -5.90 0.95
C LEU A 569 -0.80 -4.80 -0.08
N SER A 570 0.28 -4.93 -0.84
CA SER A 570 0.56 -4.14 -2.04
C SER A 570 1.05 -5.05 -3.16
N GLY A 571 0.44 -4.97 -4.34
CA GLY A 571 0.95 -5.68 -5.53
C GLY A 571 2.20 -5.01 -6.10
N GLY A 572 2.24 -3.68 -6.07
CA GLY A 572 3.32 -2.91 -6.68
C GLY A 572 3.01 -2.60 -8.13
N SER A 573 3.88 -2.97 -9.08
CA SER A 573 3.70 -2.70 -10.50
C SER A 573 3.61 -4.00 -11.30
N GLY A 574 2.52 -4.18 -12.03
CA GLY A 574 2.36 -5.34 -12.92
C GLY A 574 0.90 -5.68 -13.08
N ASN A 575 0.55 -6.97 -13.09
CA ASN A 575 -0.84 -7.40 -13.04
C ASN A 575 -0.96 -8.44 -11.94
N ASP A 576 -1.30 -7.95 -10.76
CA ASP A 576 -1.15 -8.71 -9.52
C ASP A 576 -2.45 -9.40 -9.13
N ALA A 577 -2.34 -10.48 -8.36
CA ALA A 577 -3.45 -11.19 -7.74
C ALA A 577 -3.28 -11.20 -6.22
N LEU A 578 -4.09 -10.41 -5.52
CA LEU A 578 -4.02 -10.23 -4.07
C LEU A 578 -5.23 -10.85 -3.39
N TYR A 579 -4.98 -11.70 -2.40
CA TYR A 579 -5.98 -12.43 -1.63
C TYR A 579 -5.81 -12.11 -0.14
N GLY A 580 -6.80 -11.43 0.46
CA GLY A 580 -6.85 -11.15 1.91
C GLY A 580 -7.22 -12.40 2.73
N GLU A 581 -8.11 -13.22 2.18
CA GLU A 581 -8.62 -14.47 2.76
C GLU A 581 -9.58 -14.29 3.96
N ASN A 582 -9.10 -14.20 5.21
CA ASN A 582 -10.00 -14.03 6.36
C ASN A 582 -9.59 -12.82 7.18
N ASP A 583 -10.59 -12.25 7.87
CA ASP A 583 -10.47 -11.07 8.73
C ASP A 583 -10.46 -9.77 7.94
N ALA A 584 -9.75 -8.72 8.38
CA ALA A 584 -9.97 -7.36 7.85
C ALA A 584 -8.67 -6.80 7.29
N ASP A 585 -8.55 -6.85 5.98
CA ASP A 585 -7.34 -6.57 5.24
C ASP A 585 -7.36 -5.20 4.59
N THR A 586 -6.17 -4.66 4.33
CA THR A 586 -5.99 -3.37 3.67
C THR A 586 -5.09 -3.52 2.44
N PHE A 587 -5.68 -3.32 1.27
CA PHE A 587 -4.96 -3.32 -0.01
C PHE A 587 -4.52 -1.89 -0.35
N GLN A 588 -3.23 -1.62 -0.25
CA GLN A 588 -2.63 -0.33 -0.60
C GLN A 588 -2.25 -0.33 -2.07
N ILE A 589 -2.79 0.62 -2.84
CA ILE A 589 -2.57 0.69 -4.28
C ILE A 589 -1.63 1.85 -4.61
N GLU A 590 -0.54 1.57 -5.31
CA GLU A 590 0.45 2.56 -5.73
C GLU A 590 0.34 2.94 -7.21
N ASP A 591 0.99 4.04 -7.62
CA ASP A 591 0.99 4.46 -9.02
C ASP A 591 1.67 3.43 -9.92
N GLY A 592 1.01 3.05 -11.02
CA GLY A 592 1.56 2.09 -11.98
C GLY A 592 1.21 0.63 -11.67
N PHE A 593 0.20 0.41 -10.84
CA PHE A 593 -0.37 -0.89 -10.47
C PHE A 593 -0.88 -1.74 -11.66
N GLY A 594 -0.99 -1.20 -12.88
CA GLY A 594 -1.35 -2.01 -14.05
C GLY A 594 -2.74 -2.65 -14.00
N SER A 595 -2.87 -3.98 -14.09
CA SER A 595 -4.19 -4.66 -14.23
C SER A 595 -4.47 -5.72 -13.16
N ASP A 596 -4.63 -5.27 -11.93
CA ASP A 596 -4.73 -6.15 -10.76
C ASP A 596 -6.11 -6.79 -10.54
N ALA A 597 -6.11 -7.86 -9.76
CA ALA A 597 -7.28 -8.53 -9.21
C ALA A 597 -7.14 -8.66 -7.68
N ILE A 598 -8.11 -8.09 -6.96
CA ILE A 598 -8.18 -8.13 -5.50
C ILE A 598 -9.38 -8.95 -5.05
N PHE A 599 -9.15 -9.81 -4.06
CA PHE A 599 -10.15 -10.62 -3.39
C PHE A 599 -9.97 -10.39 -1.89
N GLY A 600 -10.94 -9.73 -1.24
CA GLY A 600 -10.87 -9.53 0.22
C GLY A 600 -11.08 -10.85 0.93
N GLY A 601 -12.30 -11.37 0.89
CA GLY A 601 -12.65 -12.67 1.45
C GLY A 601 -14.01 -12.61 2.13
N GLU A 602 -14.48 -13.72 2.70
CA GLU A 602 -15.81 -13.77 3.36
C GLU A 602 -15.76 -14.50 4.71
N GLY A 603 -14.55 -14.76 5.22
CA GLY A 603 -14.33 -15.44 6.50
C GLY A 603 -13.82 -14.47 7.57
N GLY A 604 -14.05 -14.79 8.85
CA GLY A 604 -13.53 -13.97 9.95
C GLY A 604 -14.35 -12.72 10.31
N ILE A 605 -13.69 -11.69 10.84
CA ILE A 605 -14.22 -10.32 11.02
C ILE A 605 -13.97 -9.54 9.73
N ASP A 606 -14.98 -9.48 8.90
CA ASP A 606 -14.93 -9.00 7.50
C ASP A 606 -15.15 -7.46 7.41
N ASP A 607 -14.12 -6.69 7.05
CA ASP A 607 -14.14 -5.23 6.75
C ASP A 607 -12.93 -4.84 5.87
N ASP A 608 -12.81 -5.49 4.73
CA ASP A 608 -11.70 -5.32 3.79
C ASP A 608 -11.74 -3.94 3.13
N ALA A 609 -10.57 -3.35 2.99
CA ALA A 609 -10.41 -1.98 2.51
C ALA A 609 -9.42 -1.89 1.35
N ILE A 610 -9.82 -1.21 0.27
CA ILE A 610 -8.88 -0.73 -0.75
C ILE A 610 -8.53 0.71 -0.43
N ASP A 611 -7.23 0.99 -0.25
CA ASP A 611 -6.67 2.31 -0.02
C ASP A 611 -5.97 2.85 -1.27
N LEU A 612 -6.59 3.87 -1.89
CA LEU A 612 -6.10 4.57 -3.07
C LEU A 612 -5.50 5.95 -2.72
N ALA A 613 -5.40 6.32 -1.45
CA ALA A 613 -5.07 7.69 -1.03
C ALA A 613 -3.69 8.17 -1.51
N THR A 614 -2.79 7.25 -1.85
CA THR A 614 -1.44 7.53 -2.36
C THR A 614 -1.38 7.75 -3.88
N LEU A 615 -2.42 7.36 -4.63
CA LEU A 615 -2.47 7.49 -6.08
C LEU A 615 -2.47 8.95 -6.54
N THR A 616 -1.84 9.20 -7.69
CA THR A 616 -1.81 10.54 -8.27
C THR A 616 -2.96 10.79 -9.24
N GLY A 617 -3.96 11.53 -8.75
CA GLY A 617 -5.06 12.02 -9.55
C GLY A 617 -6.29 11.10 -9.52
N ALA A 618 -7.35 11.56 -10.19
CA ALA A 618 -8.68 11.01 -9.99
C ALA A 618 -8.88 9.59 -10.54
N VAL A 619 -9.74 8.83 -9.87
CA VAL A 619 -10.17 7.48 -10.21
C VAL A 619 -11.66 7.41 -10.55
N THR A 620 -12.02 6.37 -11.29
CA THR A 620 -13.43 6.01 -11.55
C THR A 620 -13.69 4.60 -11.04
N VAL A 621 -14.65 4.48 -10.13
CA VAL A 621 -15.12 3.23 -9.55
C VAL A 621 -16.47 2.85 -10.15
N SER A 622 -16.61 1.61 -10.58
CA SER A 622 -17.86 1.07 -11.13
C SER A 622 -18.17 -0.29 -10.52
N TYR A 623 -19.22 -0.37 -9.72
CA TYR A 623 -19.69 -1.64 -9.17
C TYR A 623 -20.43 -2.44 -10.25
N SER A 624 -20.21 -3.75 -10.22
CA SER A 624 -20.84 -4.74 -11.10
C SER A 624 -21.86 -5.62 -10.36
N GLY A 625 -21.81 -5.61 -9.03
CA GLY A 625 -22.72 -6.28 -8.10
C GLY A 625 -22.38 -5.87 -6.66
N ASN A 626 -22.85 -6.66 -5.68
CA ASN A 626 -22.47 -6.45 -4.28
C ASN A 626 -20.99 -6.75 -4.08
N GLU A 627 -20.31 -5.89 -3.32
CA GLU A 627 -18.88 -6.00 -2.97
C GLU A 627 -17.95 -6.26 -4.17
N ALA A 628 -18.36 -5.92 -5.40
CA ALA A 628 -17.62 -6.32 -6.60
C ALA A 628 -17.68 -5.25 -7.69
N GLY A 629 -16.53 -4.93 -8.29
CA GLY A 629 -16.43 -3.85 -9.26
C GLY A 629 -15.07 -3.70 -9.91
N THR A 630 -14.87 -2.53 -10.52
CA THR A 630 -13.60 -2.14 -11.13
C THR A 630 -13.26 -0.70 -10.79
N ILE A 631 -11.97 -0.42 -10.61
CA ILE A 631 -11.39 0.91 -10.36
C ILE A 631 -10.42 1.21 -11.51
N THR A 632 -10.39 2.44 -12.01
CA THR A 632 -9.41 2.86 -13.03
C THR A 632 -9.00 4.32 -12.87
N ASN A 633 -7.70 4.60 -13.05
CA ASN A 633 -7.14 5.95 -13.18
C ASN A 633 -7.09 6.43 -14.66
N GLY A 634 -7.67 5.64 -15.58
CA GLY A 634 -7.67 5.87 -17.03
C GLY A 634 -6.48 5.27 -17.79
N ILE A 635 -5.46 4.78 -17.08
CA ILE A 635 -4.30 4.05 -17.63
C ILE A 635 -4.36 2.59 -17.16
N ASP A 636 -4.45 2.42 -15.85
CA ASP A 636 -4.43 1.16 -15.10
C ASP A 636 -5.86 0.80 -14.67
N THR A 637 -6.14 -0.49 -14.42
CA THR A 637 -7.48 -0.99 -14.09
C THR A 637 -7.42 -2.14 -13.10
N LEU A 638 -7.99 -1.94 -11.92
CA LEU A 638 -8.10 -2.92 -10.85
C LEU A 638 -9.51 -3.52 -10.84
N ALA A 639 -9.62 -4.83 -10.73
CA ALA A 639 -10.88 -5.52 -10.44
C ALA A 639 -10.90 -5.98 -8.98
N PHE A 640 -12.04 -5.84 -8.31
CA PHE A 640 -12.19 -6.24 -6.92
C PHE A 640 -13.47 -7.05 -6.70
N THR A 641 -13.42 -7.96 -5.73
CA THR A 641 -14.56 -8.71 -5.19
C THR A 641 -14.40 -8.88 -3.68
N GLU A 642 -15.52 -8.92 -2.96
CA GLU A 642 -15.54 -9.13 -1.51
C GLU A 642 -14.76 -7.99 -0.82
N ILE A 643 -15.14 -6.73 -1.11
CA ILE A 643 -14.56 -5.51 -0.51
C ILE A 643 -15.67 -4.61 0.02
N GLU A 644 -15.57 -4.25 1.30
CA GLU A 644 -16.58 -3.49 2.05
C GLU A 644 -16.29 -1.99 1.98
N ARG A 645 -15.01 -1.60 1.95
CA ARG A 645 -14.59 -0.20 2.10
C ARG A 645 -13.63 0.27 1.02
N LEU A 646 -13.88 1.47 0.52
CA LEU A 646 -12.98 2.18 -0.41
C LEU A 646 -12.53 3.52 0.18
N ILE A 647 -11.22 3.76 0.17
CA ILE A 647 -10.61 5.07 0.43
C ILE A 647 -10.07 5.57 -0.90
N LEU A 648 -10.62 6.67 -1.40
CA LEU A 648 -10.28 7.21 -2.71
C LEU A 648 -9.14 8.24 -2.64
N THR A 649 -8.91 8.95 -3.74
CA THR A 649 -7.73 9.79 -3.95
C THR A 649 -7.95 11.24 -3.47
N GLY A 650 -6.93 12.09 -3.61
CA GLY A 650 -7.10 13.55 -3.48
C GLY A 650 -7.53 14.26 -4.76
N GLY A 651 -8.07 13.54 -5.75
CA GLY A 651 -8.58 14.06 -7.01
C GLY A 651 -10.11 13.96 -7.11
N ALA A 652 -10.70 14.66 -8.09
CA ALA A 652 -12.15 14.62 -8.34
C ALA A 652 -12.62 13.25 -8.86
N ASP A 653 -12.99 12.38 -7.94
CA ASP A 653 -13.28 10.96 -8.12
C ASP A 653 -14.74 10.72 -8.49
N SER A 654 -15.00 9.58 -9.14
CA SER A 654 -16.36 9.20 -9.53
C SER A 654 -16.66 7.75 -9.15
N VAL A 655 -17.68 7.57 -8.32
CA VAL A 655 -18.18 6.25 -7.90
C VAL A 655 -19.60 6.04 -8.42
N ASN A 656 -19.83 4.89 -9.03
CA ASN A 656 -21.17 4.42 -9.39
C ASN A 656 -21.43 3.03 -8.82
N ALA A 657 -22.10 2.98 -7.68
CA ALA A 657 -22.50 1.77 -6.98
C ALA A 657 -23.94 1.31 -7.27
N GLY A 658 -24.59 1.81 -8.33
CA GLY A 658 -26.00 1.50 -8.62
C GLY A 658 -26.33 0.02 -8.91
N ALA A 659 -25.32 -0.86 -8.96
CA ALA A 659 -25.48 -2.31 -9.05
C ALA A 659 -25.42 -3.01 -7.68
N ASP A 660 -24.94 -2.33 -6.64
CA ASP A 660 -24.92 -2.81 -5.26
C ASP A 660 -26.32 -2.73 -4.62
N THR A 661 -26.60 -3.70 -3.75
CA THR A 661 -27.89 -3.81 -3.05
C THR A 661 -27.78 -3.98 -1.54
N VAL A 662 -26.57 -3.99 -0.97
CA VAL A 662 -26.30 -4.28 0.44
C VAL A 662 -25.93 -3.01 1.20
N GLY A 663 -25.08 -2.17 0.59
CA GLY A 663 -24.56 -0.94 1.14
C GLY A 663 -23.08 -0.83 0.84
N ILE A 664 -22.59 0.37 0.54
CA ILE A 664 -21.16 0.65 0.38
C ILE A 664 -20.61 1.48 1.54
N ASN A 665 -19.30 1.40 1.79
CA ASN A 665 -18.58 2.33 2.66
C ASN A 665 -17.47 3.04 1.87
N VAL A 666 -17.60 4.35 1.66
CA VAL A 666 -16.65 5.13 0.83
C VAL A 666 -16.19 6.38 1.55
N ILE A 667 -14.88 6.61 1.53
CA ILE A 667 -14.22 7.88 1.91
C ILE A 667 -13.62 8.47 0.63
N ALA A 668 -14.11 9.62 0.20
CA ALA A 668 -13.78 10.21 -1.10
C ALA A 668 -12.44 10.94 -1.10
N GLY A 669 -12.04 11.56 0.02
CA GLY A 669 -10.72 12.15 0.16
C GLY A 669 -10.70 13.65 -0.10
N ALA A 670 -10.08 14.11 -1.17
CA ALA A 670 -10.13 15.54 -1.50
C ALA A 670 -10.45 15.69 -2.97
N GLY A 671 -11.03 16.80 -3.39
CA GLY A 671 -11.48 17.00 -4.76
C GLY A 671 -12.99 17.17 -4.83
N ASP A 672 -13.50 17.62 -5.97
CA ASP A 672 -14.95 17.74 -6.17
C ASP A 672 -15.49 16.38 -6.63
N ASP A 673 -15.92 15.53 -5.70
CA ASP A 673 -16.24 14.14 -5.94
C ASP A 673 -17.68 13.91 -6.36
N THR A 674 -17.94 12.81 -7.08
CA THR A 674 -19.30 12.40 -7.47
C THR A 674 -19.53 10.95 -7.12
N ILE A 675 -20.27 10.71 -6.02
CA ILE A 675 -20.51 9.38 -5.48
C ILE A 675 -21.99 9.06 -5.54
N ARG A 676 -22.32 8.02 -6.29
CA ARG A 676 -23.64 7.39 -6.28
C ARG A 676 -23.53 6.07 -5.55
N GLY A 677 -24.27 5.93 -4.47
CA GLY A 677 -24.49 4.68 -3.73
C GLY A 677 -25.26 3.63 -4.54
N GLY A 678 -26.01 2.78 -3.85
CA GLY A 678 -26.69 1.61 -4.38
C GLY A 678 -28.18 1.59 -4.03
N SER A 679 -28.70 0.44 -3.62
CA SER A 679 -30.00 0.35 -2.96
C SER A 679 -29.91 -0.17 -1.53
N GLY A 680 -28.68 -0.28 -1.02
CA GLY A 680 -28.34 -0.74 0.31
C GLY A 680 -28.38 0.39 1.33
N ALA A 681 -27.86 0.17 2.54
CA ALA A 681 -27.65 1.28 3.47
C ALA A 681 -26.21 1.78 3.30
N ASP A 682 -26.04 2.89 2.58
CA ASP A 682 -24.74 3.39 2.16
C ASP A 682 -24.13 4.34 3.20
N THR A 683 -22.80 4.27 3.40
CA THR A 683 -22.02 5.23 4.19
C THR A 683 -21.02 5.92 3.28
N ILE A 684 -21.17 7.23 3.08
CA ILE A 684 -20.35 8.02 2.14
C ILE A 684 -19.84 9.26 2.85
N GLN A 685 -18.53 9.50 2.77
CA GLN A 685 -17.85 10.70 3.27
C GLN A 685 -17.14 11.42 2.11
N GLY A 686 -17.51 12.67 1.84
CA GLY A 686 -16.94 13.53 0.77
C GLY A 686 -15.58 14.13 1.14
N GLU A 687 -15.41 14.53 2.40
CA GLU A 687 -14.19 15.14 2.95
C GLU A 687 -13.92 16.55 2.37
N GLU A 688 -12.80 16.86 1.70
CA GLU A 688 -12.53 18.23 1.20
C GLU A 688 -12.95 18.43 -0.26
N GLY A 689 -13.90 19.31 -0.56
CA GLY A 689 -14.28 19.66 -1.93
C GLY A 689 -15.77 19.99 -2.05
N ASN A 690 -16.24 20.29 -3.26
CA ASN A 690 -17.68 20.47 -3.51
C ASN A 690 -18.24 19.16 -4.07
N ASP A 691 -18.74 18.33 -3.19
CA ASP A 691 -19.08 16.95 -3.50
C ASP A 691 -20.54 16.78 -3.92
N ALA A 692 -20.80 15.77 -4.73
CA ALA A 692 -22.14 15.37 -5.14
C ALA A 692 -22.43 13.94 -4.67
N LEU A 693 -23.15 13.82 -3.57
CA LEU A 693 -23.43 12.58 -2.86
C LEU A 693 -24.89 12.13 -3.10
N TYR A 694 -25.09 10.93 -3.65
CA TYR A 694 -26.41 10.39 -3.98
C TYR A 694 -26.64 9.04 -3.28
N GLY A 695 -27.49 9.00 -2.23
CA GLY A 695 -27.81 7.79 -1.45
C GLY A 695 -28.72 6.79 -2.17
N GLN A 696 -29.66 7.29 -2.99
CA GLN A 696 -30.63 6.48 -3.75
C GLN A 696 -31.70 5.78 -2.90
N ASN A 697 -31.65 4.48 -2.65
CA ASN A 697 -32.62 3.83 -1.74
C ASN A 697 -31.81 3.24 -0.60
N GLY A 698 -32.28 3.35 0.63
CA GLY A 698 -31.47 2.94 1.76
C GLY A 698 -31.73 3.82 2.96
N ASP A 699 -31.35 3.36 4.14
CA ASP A 699 -31.18 4.27 5.27
C ASP A 699 -29.70 4.72 5.21
N ASP A 700 -29.42 5.78 4.46
CA ASP A 700 -28.04 6.17 4.09
C ASP A 700 -27.41 7.17 5.09
N SER A 701 -26.09 7.17 5.19
CA SER A 701 -25.29 8.12 5.96
C SER A 701 -24.36 8.87 5.03
N LEU A 702 -24.70 10.12 4.69
CA LEU A 702 -23.95 10.97 3.78
C LEU A 702 -23.33 12.13 4.56
N ILE A 703 -22.02 12.30 4.47
CA ILE A 703 -21.26 13.38 5.10
C ILE A 703 -20.49 14.12 4.00
N GLY A 704 -20.73 15.41 3.85
CA GLY A 704 -20.11 16.28 2.84
C GLY A 704 -18.67 16.56 3.22
N GLY A 705 -18.47 17.39 4.24
CA GLY A 705 -17.15 17.70 4.78
C GLY A 705 -16.87 19.20 4.67
N ALA A 706 -15.94 19.61 3.82
CA ALA A 706 -15.59 21.01 3.63
C ALA A 706 -15.76 21.43 2.17
N GLY A 707 -16.68 22.34 1.89
CA GLY A 707 -16.99 22.87 0.56
C GLY A 707 -18.50 23.04 0.41
N ASP A 708 -18.96 23.51 -0.75
CA ASP A 708 -20.39 23.68 -1.00
C ASP A 708 -20.95 22.38 -1.61
N ASP A 709 -21.50 21.50 -0.76
CA ASP A 709 -21.87 20.14 -1.13
C ASP A 709 -23.32 19.99 -1.63
N TYR A 710 -23.54 18.96 -2.44
CA TYR A 710 -24.86 18.56 -2.94
C TYR A 710 -25.20 17.15 -2.46
N PHE A 711 -26.35 17.02 -1.80
CA PHE A 711 -26.90 15.75 -1.34
C PHE A 711 -28.20 15.41 -2.07
N ASP A 712 -28.34 14.15 -2.49
CA ASP A 712 -29.61 13.52 -2.88
C ASP A 712 -29.83 12.30 -1.97
N GLY A 713 -30.62 12.49 -0.91
CA GLY A 713 -30.90 11.47 0.11
C GLY A 713 -31.79 10.34 -0.41
N GLY A 714 -32.56 10.56 -1.48
CA GLY A 714 -33.35 9.50 -2.08
C GLY A 714 -34.48 8.94 -1.20
N ILE A 715 -34.61 7.62 -1.06
CA ILE A 715 -35.68 6.93 -0.35
C ILE A 715 -35.12 6.21 0.88
N GLY A 716 -35.62 6.54 2.06
CA GLY A 716 -35.35 5.87 3.32
C GLY A 716 -35.08 6.88 4.42
N ASN A 717 -34.59 6.42 5.58
CA ASN A 717 -34.35 7.30 6.72
C ASN A 717 -32.87 7.67 6.75
N ASN A 718 -32.52 8.79 6.12
CA ASN A 718 -31.14 9.15 5.89
C ASN A 718 -30.57 10.01 7.02
N THR A 719 -29.26 9.98 7.17
CA THR A 719 -28.49 10.93 7.98
C THR A 719 -27.60 11.73 7.04
N LEU A 720 -27.86 13.02 6.93
CA LEU A 720 -27.18 13.94 6.02
C LEU A 720 -26.46 15.01 6.85
N SER A 721 -25.15 15.17 6.65
CA SER A 721 -24.34 16.18 7.33
C SER A 721 -23.53 16.98 6.31
N GLY A 722 -23.77 18.27 6.22
CA GLY A 722 -23.10 19.20 5.29
C GLY A 722 -21.63 19.41 5.67
N GLY A 723 -21.40 20.10 6.77
CA GLY A 723 -20.08 20.39 7.31
C GLY A 723 -19.74 21.89 7.20
N ASP A 724 -18.55 22.22 6.72
CA ASP A 724 -18.16 23.62 6.45
C ASP A 724 -18.55 23.98 5.02
N GLY A 725 -19.30 25.07 4.78
CA GLY A 725 -19.67 25.49 3.43
C GLY A 725 -21.17 25.69 3.28
N SER A 726 -21.63 26.09 2.09
CA SER A 726 -23.05 26.30 1.82
C SER A 726 -23.65 25.11 1.09
N ASP A 727 -24.34 24.27 1.83
CA ASP A 727 -24.75 22.95 1.36
C ASP A 727 -26.19 22.91 0.83
N PHE A 728 -26.45 21.96 -0.06
CA PHE A 728 -27.76 21.75 -0.67
C PHE A 728 -28.24 20.31 -0.45
N PHE A 729 -29.36 20.15 0.26
CA PHE A 729 -29.95 18.87 0.59
C PHE A 729 -31.26 18.61 -0.18
N ASP A 730 -31.23 17.78 -1.22
CA ASP A 730 -32.42 17.18 -1.85
C ASP A 730 -32.77 15.88 -1.11
N ILE A 731 -33.59 15.98 -0.07
CA ILE A 731 -33.72 14.89 0.93
C ILE A 731 -34.58 13.71 0.47
N GLY A 732 -35.39 13.89 -0.57
CA GLY A 732 -36.25 12.82 -1.08
C GLY A 732 -37.41 12.47 -0.13
N THR A 733 -37.57 11.18 0.19
CA THR A 733 -38.69 10.66 1.01
C THR A 733 -38.20 9.79 2.15
N GLY A 734 -38.81 9.91 3.32
CA GLY A 734 -38.55 9.11 4.52
C GLY A 734 -38.32 9.98 5.75
N ASN A 735 -37.78 9.39 6.83
CA ASN A 735 -37.57 10.10 8.10
C ASN A 735 -36.11 10.54 8.25
N ASP A 736 -35.71 11.63 7.60
CA ASP A 736 -34.31 12.04 7.56
C ASP A 736 -33.86 12.84 8.79
N THR A 737 -32.57 12.76 9.09
CA THR A 737 -31.84 13.62 10.02
C THR A 737 -30.87 14.48 9.22
N ILE A 738 -30.99 15.79 9.30
CA ILE A 738 -30.22 16.75 8.51
C ILE A 738 -29.43 17.67 9.45
N ILE A 739 -28.15 17.86 9.16
CA ILE A 739 -27.24 18.70 9.93
C ILE A 739 -26.48 19.60 8.95
N GLY A 740 -26.61 20.92 9.07
CA GLY A 740 -25.84 21.89 8.27
C GLY A 740 -24.35 21.84 8.58
N GLY A 741 -23.95 21.99 9.86
CA GLY A 741 -22.56 21.74 10.31
C GLY A 741 -21.82 22.91 10.98
N GLU A 742 -22.49 23.99 11.44
CA GLU A 742 -21.86 25.30 11.68
C GLU A 742 -20.55 25.38 12.47
N GLY A 743 -19.58 25.97 11.76
CA GLY A 743 -18.60 26.91 12.27
C GLY A 743 -18.80 28.39 11.82
N GLY A 744 -19.88 28.75 11.09
CA GLY A 744 -19.86 29.92 10.19
C GLY A 744 -21.11 30.83 10.04
N THR A 745 -21.19 31.47 8.85
CA THR A 745 -22.31 32.30 8.33
C THR A 745 -22.74 31.79 6.96
N ASP A 746 -22.56 30.49 6.76
CA ASP A 746 -22.91 29.67 5.62
C ASP A 746 -24.42 29.71 5.38
N ARG A 747 -24.86 29.14 4.27
CA ARG A 747 -26.28 29.11 3.90
C ARG A 747 -26.64 27.71 3.41
N ASP A 748 -27.20 26.94 4.31
CA ASP A 748 -27.61 25.56 4.05
C ASP A 748 -29.08 25.50 3.62
N VAL A 749 -29.33 24.78 2.52
CA VAL A 749 -30.63 24.71 1.87
C VAL A 749 -31.18 23.30 1.95
N VAL A 750 -32.36 23.14 2.56
CA VAL A 750 -33.14 21.91 2.45
C VAL A 750 -34.21 22.06 1.38
N SER A 751 -34.19 21.17 0.38
CA SER A 751 -35.16 21.12 -0.71
C SER A 751 -36.06 19.89 -0.61
N ILE A 752 -37.36 20.13 -0.57
CA ILE A 752 -38.45 19.13 -0.66
C ILE A 752 -39.32 19.41 -1.92
N ALA A 753 -38.83 20.24 -2.84
CA ALA A 753 -39.57 20.71 -4.02
C ALA A 753 -40.01 19.60 -5.01
N ARG A 754 -39.48 18.38 -4.86
CA ARG A 754 -39.83 17.22 -5.70
C ARG A 754 -41.09 16.52 -5.24
N LEU A 755 -41.50 16.72 -4.00
CA LEU A 755 -42.73 16.18 -3.45
C LEU A 755 -43.91 17.03 -3.87
N ASN A 756 -45.08 16.41 -3.89
CA ASN A 756 -46.34 17.04 -4.30
C ASN A 756 -47.39 17.09 -3.18
N ASP A 757 -47.05 16.57 -2.01
CA ASP A 757 -47.92 16.52 -0.84
C ASP A 757 -47.61 17.67 0.11
N ALA A 758 -48.57 18.03 0.96
CA ALA A 758 -48.40 19.13 1.89
C ALA A 758 -47.35 18.80 2.97
N ILE A 759 -46.44 19.74 3.22
CA ILE A 759 -45.36 19.64 4.21
C ILE A 759 -45.60 20.60 5.36
N THR A 760 -45.37 20.14 6.57
CA THR A 760 -45.34 20.98 7.78
C THR A 760 -43.92 21.07 8.31
N VAL A 761 -43.32 22.25 8.32
CA VAL A 761 -42.03 22.53 8.96
C VAL A 761 -42.28 23.30 10.25
N THR A 762 -41.61 22.92 11.34
CA THR A 762 -41.75 23.58 12.64
C THR A 762 -40.39 23.73 13.31
N TYR A 763 -39.96 24.98 13.51
CA TYR A 763 -38.74 25.29 14.24
C TYR A 763 -38.97 25.15 15.76
N SER A 764 -37.94 24.67 16.45
CA SER A 764 -37.89 24.53 17.91
C SER A 764 -36.83 25.44 18.56
N GLY A 765 -35.99 26.07 17.75
CA GLY A 765 -35.06 27.16 18.07
C GLY A 765 -34.31 27.58 16.80
N ASP A 766 -33.24 28.35 16.96
CA ASP A 766 -32.45 28.86 15.82
C ASP A 766 -31.90 27.70 14.97
N GLY A 767 -32.22 27.70 13.67
CA GLY A 767 -31.75 26.70 12.70
C GLY A 767 -32.19 25.24 12.95
N GLN A 768 -33.06 24.97 13.94
CA GLN A 768 -33.35 23.60 14.37
C GLN A 768 -34.85 23.32 14.48
N GLY A 769 -35.29 22.13 14.09
CA GLY A 769 -36.70 21.79 14.10
C GLY A 769 -37.03 20.41 13.56
N THR A 770 -38.28 20.25 13.14
CA THR A 770 -38.82 19.03 12.55
C THR A 770 -39.65 19.35 11.33
N TYR A 771 -39.71 18.41 10.39
CA TYR A 771 -40.67 18.45 9.29
C TYR A 771 -41.56 17.20 9.29
N PHE A 772 -42.75 17.28 8.68
CA PHE A 772 -43.73 16.20 8.60
C PHE A 772 -44.50 16.31 7.27
N ASP A 773 -44.71 15.19 6.58
CA ASP A 773 -45.55 15.10 5.38
C ASP A 773 -46.92 14.44 5.64
N ASP A 774 -47.85 14.58 4.69
CA ASP A 774 -49.22 14.04 4.82
C ASP A 774 -49.30 12.49 4.74
N ASP A 775 -48.27 11.81 4.23
CA ASP A 775 -48.18 10.36 4.10
C ASP A 775 -47.64 9.67 5.38
N GLY A 776 -47.09 10.46 6.30
CA GLY A 776 -46.68 10.07 7.65
C GLY A 776 -45.17 10.05 7.89
N ASP A 777 -44.39 10.49 6.90
CA ASP A 777 -42.94 10.65 7.01
C ASP A 777 -42.59 11.96 7.74
N SER A 778 -41.48 11.94 8.47
CA SER A 778 -41.09 13.02 9.37
C SER A 778 -39.60 13.02 9.65
N GLY A 779 -38.96 14.18 9.61
CA GLY A 779 -37.53 14.28 9.91
C GLY A 779 -37.20 15.36 10.92
N GLN A 780 -35.92 15.41 11.26
CA GLN A 780 -35.33 16.43 12.12
C GLN A 780 -34.24 17.15 11.36
N PHE A 781 -34.12 18.45 11.64
CA PHE A 781 -33.03 19.25 11.13
C PHE A 781 -32.42 20.06 12.26
N SER A 782 -31.13 20.27 12.15
CA SER A 782 -30.38 21.27 12.91
C SER A 782 -29.50 22.01 11.94
N GLU A 783 -29.20 23.26 12.27
CA GLU A 783 -28.22 24.04 11.55
C GLU A 783 -28.67 24.32 10.10
N ILE A 784 -29.92 24.77 9.88
CA ILE A 784 -30.47 25.05 8.54
C ILE A 784 -31.10 26.45 8.44
N GLU A 785 -30.64 27.25 7.48
CA GLU A 785 -31.10 28.63 7.23
C GLU A 785 -32.15 28.74 6.13
N ALA A 786 -32.16 27.82 5.15
CA ALA A 786 -32.95 27.98 3.93
C ALA A 786 -33.78 26.74 3.57
N TRP A 787 -34.98 26.98 3.03
CA TRP A 787 -35.92 25.94 2.62
C TRP A 787 -36.53 26.19 1.25
N GLU A 788 -36.59 25.14 0.43
CA GLU A 788 -37.44 25.05 -0.76
C GLU A 788 -38.52 24.00 -0.52
N LEU A 789 -39.77 24.43 -0.37
CA LEU A 789 -40.91 23.56 -0.04
C LEU A 789 -41.56 22.96 -1.30
N SER A 790 -42.60 22.17 -1.09
CA SER A 790 -43.18 21.27 -2.08
C SER A 790 -44.17 21.98 -3.02
N SER A 791 -44.87 21.22 -3.86
CA SER A 791 -46.05 21.74 -4.58
C SER A 791 -47.38 21.52 -3.82
N GLY A 792 -47.30 21.15 -2.54
CA GLY A 792 -48.41 20.92 -1.62
C GLY A 792 -49.00 22.20 -1.05
N ALA A 793 -49.89 22.12 -0.06
CA ALA A 793 -50.35 23.31 0.67
C ALA A 793 -49.65 23.34 2.03
N ASP A 794 -48.48 23.98 2.05
CA ASP A 794 -47.47 23.80 3.07
C ASP A 794 -47.68 24.71 4.29
N ASN A 795 -47.19 24.27 5.45
CA ASN A 795 -47.24 25.03 6.69
C ASN A 795 -45.83 25.16 7.29
N PHE A 796 -45.23 26.32 7.15
CA PHE A 796 -43.90 26.65 7.65
C PHE A 796 -44.01 27.55 8.89
N ASP A 797 -43.58 27.04 10.05
CA ASP A 797 -43.60 27.78 11.32
C ASP A 797 -42.19 27.92 11.90
N ALA A 798 -41.53 29.05 11.58
CA ALA A 798 -40.26 29.46 12.16
C ALA A 798 -40.42 30.40 13.37
N SER A 799 -41.57 30.40 14.06
CA SER A 799 -41.83 31.31 15.20
C SER A 799 -40.87 31.15 16.39
N ALA A 800 -40.12 30.05 16.45
CA ALA A 800 -39.08 29.79 17.44
C ALA A 800 -37.68 30.28 17.02
N ASP A 801 -37.50 30.71 15.77
CA ASP A 801 -36.23 31.20 15.22
C ASP A 801 -36.00 32.70 15.50
N SER A 802 -34.75 33.06 15.75
CA SER A 802 -34.29 34.43 15.98
C SER A 802 -33.10 34.86 15.12
N ALA A 803 -32.57 33.97 14.27
CA ALA A 803 -31.44 34.24 13.39
C ALA A 803 -31.90 34.86 12.06
N GLY A 804 -33.02 34.39 11.53
CA GLY A 804 -33.59 34.76 10.24
C GLY A 804 -33.57 33.59 9.27
N VAL A 805 -34.67 33.40 8.54
CA VAL A 805 -34.87 32.24 7.65
C VAL A 805 -35.15 32.65 6.21
N GLU A 806 -34.65 31.87 5.25
CA GLU A 806 -35.04 31.98 3.85
C GLU A 806 -35.99 30.82 3.48
N VAL A 807 -37.14 31.14 2.89
CA VAL A 807 -38.11 30.12 2.49
C VAL A 807 -38.75 30.46 1.15
N ASP A 808 -38.67 29.50 0.22
CA ASP A 808 -39.52 29.43 -0.97
C ASP A 808 -40.61 28.39 -0.73
N ALA A 809 -41.85 28.83 -0.56
CA ALA A 809 -42.98 27.96 -0.23
C ALA A 809 -43.50 27.15 -1.42
N GLY A 810 -42.97 27.37 -2.64
CA GLY A 810 -43.27 26.51 -3.78
C GLY A 810 -44.62 26.83 -4.44
N ALA A 811 -45.46 25.83 -4.67
CA ALA A 811 -46.79 26.04 -5.25
C ALA A 811 -47.81 25.44 -4.30
N GLY A 812 -48.93 26.08 -4.04
CA GLY A 812 -49.75 25.64 -2.91
C GLY A 812 -50.82 26.61 -2.49
N ASN A 813 -51.30 26.51 -1.27
CA ASN A 813 -51.91 27.67 -0.61
C ASN A 813 -51.28 27.66 0.76
N ASP A 814 -50.11 28.28 0.83
CA ASP A 814 -49.13 27.99 1.85
C ASP A 814 -49.31 28.91 3.04
N SER A 815 -48.84 28.49 4.21
CA SER A 815 -48.90 29.25 5.45
C SER A 815 -47.50 29.36 6.03
N VAL A 816 -46.89 30.54 5.91
CA VAL A 816 -45.50 30.79 6.32
C VAL A 816 -45.43 31.78 7.48
N VAL A 817 -44.65 31.45 8.50
CA VAL A 817 -44.30 32.31 9.65
C VAL A 817 -42.78 32.37 9.80
N GLY A 818 -42.16 33.54 9.63
CA GLY A 818 -40.70 33.76 9.58
C GLY A 818 -39.98 33.80 10.93
N GLY A 819 -40.58 34.42 11.96
CA GLY A 819 -40.03 34.39 13.32
C GLY A 819 -39.60 35.76 13.84
N SER A 820 -38.42 35.85 14.46
CA SER A 820 -37.89 37.11 15.03
C SER A 820 -36.58 37.60 14.41
N GLY A 821 -36.11 36.92 13.36
CA GLY A 821 -34.94 37.28 12.57
C GLY A 821 -35.29 38.15 11.35
N ASN A 822 -34.33 38.36 10.44
CA ASN A 822 -34.63 39.04 9.17
C ASN A 822 -34.91 38.00 8.10
N ASP A 823 -36.19 37.73 7.85
CA ASP A 823 -36.61 36.59 7.03
C ASP A 823 -36.78 36.96 5.56
N THR A 824 -36.51 36.03 4.65
CA THR A 824 -36.83 36.15 3.22
C THR A 824 -37.88 35.12 2.86
N ILE A 825 -39.08 35.58 2.50
CA ILE A 825 -40.24 34.72 2.27
C ILE A 825 -40.74 34.89 0.83
N VAL A 826 -40.79 33.80 0.09
CA VAL A 826 -41.44 33.68 -1.22
C VAL A 826 -42.65 32.77 -1.05
N GLY A 827 -43.86 33.29 -1.31
CA GLY A 827 -45.09 32.49 -1.23
C GLY A 827 -45.21 31.51 -2.41
N GLY A 828 -44.74 31.93 -3.58
CA GLY A 828 -44.80 31.10 -4.77
C GLY A 828 -46.22 31.01 -5.32
N ALA A 829 -46.60 29.89 -5.94
CA ALA A 829 -47.85 29.79 -6.70
C ALA A 829 -49.04 29.25 -5.89
N GLY A 830 -49.89 30.13 -5.37
CA GLY A 830 -51.32 29.88 -5.20
C GLY A 830 -52.06 30.94 -4.40
N ASN A 831 -52.47 30.71 -3.16
CA ASN A 831 -53.06 31.79 -2.36
C ASN A 831 -52.54 31.69 -0.95
N ASP A 832 -51.42 32.35 -0.72
CA ASP A 832 -50.58 32.05 0.43
C ASP A 832 -50.86 33.02 1.58
N THR A 833 -50.51 32.61 2.79
CA THR A 833 -50.62 33.41 4.02
C THR A 833 -49.23 33.55 4.61
N LEU A 834 -48.66 34.75 4.48
CA LEU A 834 -47.27 35.01 4.84
C LEU A 834 -47.22 35.93 6.07
N THR A 835 -46.43 35.57 7.06
CA THR A 835 -46.27 36.29 8.33
C THR A 835 -44.78 36.41 8.61
N GLY A 836 -44.24 37.62 8.61
CA GLY A 836 -42.80 37.83 8.82
C GLY A 836 -42.40 37.65 10.28
N GLY A 837 -43.15 38.29 11.17
CA GLY A 837 -42.91 38.31 12.60
C GLY A 837 -42.22 39.61 13.03
N ALA A 838 -41.04 39.52 13.64
CA ALA A 838 -40.29 40.70 14.06
C ALA A 838 -38.93 40.74 13.36
N GLY A 839 -38.53 41.88 12.83
CA GLY A 839 -37.28 41.96 12.07
C GLY A 839 -37.43 42.90 10.89
N ASN A 840 -36.55 42.77 9.91
CA ASN A 840 -36.72 43.38 8.59
C ASN A 840 -36.87 42.26 7.58
N GLU A 841 -38.10 41.98 7.21
CA GLU A 841 -38.44 40.84 6.35
C GLU A 841 -38.45 41.26 4.87
N ILE A 842 -38.19 40.32 3.98
CA ILE A 842 -38.25 40.48 2.53
C ILE A 842 -39.33 39.54 2.01
N PHE A 843 -40.42 40.09 1.52
CA PHE A 843 -41.43 39.34 0.79
C PHE A 843 -41.19 39.49 -0.72
N SER A 844 -41.06 38.37 -1.44
CA SER A 844 -40.98 38.36 -2.91
C SER A 844 -42.30 37.92 -3.51
N TYR A 845 -42.79 38.65 -4.51
CA TYR A 845 -44.02 38.32 -5.25
C TYR A 845 -43.79 38.40 -6.76
N ALA A 846 -44.21 37.38 -7.49
CA ALA A 846 -44.11 37.27 -8.94
C ALA A 846 -45.49 37.09 -9.61
N ALA A 847 -45.53 37.33 -10.93
CA ALA A 847 -46.77 37.32 -11.67
C ALA A 847 -47.22 35.87 -11.90
N GLY A 848 -48.33 35.48 -11.27
CA GLY A 848 -48.82 34.10 -11.31
C GLY A 848 -48.83 33.42 -9.94
N ASP A 849 -48.27 34.07 -8.93
CA ASP A 849 -48.21 33.63 -7.54
C ASP A 849 -49.61 33.53 -6.91
N GLY A 850 -50.58 34.26 -7.46
CA GLY A 850 -51.98 34.13 -7.11
C GLY A 850 -52.42 35.11 -6.02
N ALA A 851 -53.36 34.74 -5.14
CA ALA A 851 -54.05 35.68 -4.25
C ALA A 851 -53.54 35.69 -2.80
N ASP A 852 -52.31 36.14 -2.61
CA ASP A 852 -51.60 36.00 -1.33
C ASP A 852 -51.98 37.07 -0.30
N THR A 853 -51.77 36.75 0.97
CA THR A 853 -52.07 37.60 2.12
C THR A 853 -50.86 37.70 3.03
N ILE A 854 -50.27 38.89 3.14
CA ILE A 854 -49.24 39.19 4.15
C ILE A 854 -49.93 39.71 5.41
N THR A 855 -49.77 39.02 6.54
CA THR A 855 -50.64 39.22 7.72
C THR A 855 -50.16 40.26 8.72
N ASP A 856 -48.88 40.62 8.69
CA ASP A 856 -48.22 41.42 9.72
C ASP A 856 -47.20 42.43 9.16
N PHE A 857 -47.38 42.83 7.89
CA PHE A 857 -46.55 43.86 7.26
C PHE A 857 -46.44 45.11 8.16
N ASN A 858 -45.25 45.34 8.72
CA ASN A 858 -44.88 46.42 9.64
C ASN A 858 -45.53 46.31 11.05
N PHE A 859 -45.69 45.10 11.60
CA PHE A 859 -46.44 44.81 12.85
C PHE A 859 -45.61 44.15 13.98
N GLY A 860 -44.47 44.74 14.38
CA GLY A 860 -43.64 44.25 15.50
C GLY A 860 -42.93 45.36 16.29
N ASN A 861 -43.57 45.83 17.37
CA ASN A 861 -43.07 46.73 18.43
C ASN A 861 -42.31 48.04 18.05
N THR A 862 -43.09 49.00 17.53
CA THR A 862 -43.15 50.44 17.91
C THR A 862 -42.67 51.55 16.96
N GLY A 863 -43.11 51.55 15.70
CA GLY A 863 -43.39 52.86 15.09
C GLY A 863 -43.85 52.91 13.65
N THR A 864 -44.60 53.97 13.36
CA THR A 864 -44.57 54.58 12.03
C THR A 864 -43.13 54.96 11.70
N LEU A 865 -42.73 54.94 10.42
CA LEU A 865 -41.43 55.33 9.81
C LEU A 865 -40.69 56.59 10.37
N ASP A 866 -41.31 57.34 11.29
CA ASP A 866 -40.80 58.52 11.99
C ASP A 866 -40.31 58.23 13.45
N ASP A 867 -40.27 56.98 13.90
CA ASP A 867 -39.80 56.60 15.25
C ASP A 867 -38.27 56.64 15.41
N ALA A 868 -37.54 56.78 14.29
CA ALA A 868 -36.09 56.76 14.20
C ALA A 868 -35.44 55.41 14.52
N ASP A 869 -36.24 54.34 14.51
CA ASP A 869 -35.75 52.96 14.49
C ASP A 869 -35.52 52.55 13.02
N THR A 870 -34.35 52.00 12.73
CA THR A 870 -33.98 51.56 11.37
C THR A 870 -33.86 50.04 11.28
N THR A 871 -34.24 49.32 12.33
CA THR A 871 -34.04 47.86 12.44
C THR A 871 -35.34 47.05 12.29
N ASN A 872 -36.46 47.65 11.86
CA ASN A 872 -37.79 47.03 11.81
C ASN A 872 -38.65 47.43 10.59
N ASN A 873 -38.07 47.50 9.38
CA ASN A 873 -38.80 47.83 8.16
C ASN A 873 -38.88 46.64 7.21
N ASP A 874 -40.03 45.98 7.17
CA ASP A 874 -40.38 44.96 6.20
C ASP A 874 -40.36 45.55 4.78
N PHE A 875 -39.92 44.74 3.83
CA PHE A 875 -39.78 45.07 2.43
C PHE A 875 -40.61 44.10 1.60
N ILE A 876 -41.17 44.62 0.51
CA ILE A 876 -41.80 43.79 -0.51
C ILE A 876 -41.34 44.25 -1.89
N ASP A 877 -40.90 43.31 -2.73
CA ASP A 877 -40.59 43.60 -4.12
C ASP A 877 -41.85 43.55 -4.99
N LEU A 878 -42.36 44.72 -5.38
CA LEU A 878 -43.49 44.87 -6.31
C LEU A 878 -43.10 45.64 -7.57
N SER A 879 -41.80 45.71 -7.84
CA SER A 879 -41.22 46.60 -8.83
C SER A 879 -41.53 46.19 -10.28
N ALA A 880 -41.88 44.91 -10.50
CA ALA A 880 -42.41 44.39 -11.75
C ALA A 880 -43.84 44.89 -12.07
N PHE A 881 -44.62 45.27 -11.05
CA PHE A 881 -46.03 45.64 -11.19
C PHE A 881 -46.28 47.15 -11.07
N TYR A 882 -45.46 47.87 -10.31
CA TYR A 882 -45.59 49.30 -10.08
C TYR A 882 -44.28 50.02 -10.31
N ASP A 883 -44.29 51.06 -11.15
CA ASP A 883 -43.09 51.86 -11.41
C ASP A 883 -42.93 52.99 -10.39
N ASN A 884 -43.99 53.26 -9.62
CA ASN A 884 -44.12 54.42 -8.76
C ASN A 884 -45.06 54.14 -7.59
N ILE A 885 -44.64 54.59 -6.42
CA ILE A 885 -45.35 54.37 -5.16
C ILE A 885 -46.77 54.97 -5.13
N TRP A 886 -47.04 56.00 -5.93
CA TRP A 886 -48.39 56.57 -6.03
C TRP A 886 -49.39 55.65 -6.73
N GLU A 887 -48.91 54.72 -7.56
CA GLU A 887 -49.72 53.73 -8.27
C GLU A 887 -50.17 52.62 -7.32
N LEU A 888 -49.21 52.14 -6.51
CA LEU A 888 -49.42 51.24 -5.39
C LEU A 888 -50.42 51.81 -4.37
N HIS A 889 -50.27 53.09 -4.00
CA HIS A 889 -51.19 53.76 -3.07
C HIS A 889 -52.61 53.88 -3.63
N ALA A 890 -52.74 54.15 -4.93
CA ALA A 890 -54.03 54.38 -5.55
C ALA A 890 -54.81 53.07 -5.72
N ASP A 891 -54.13 51.97 -6.04
CA ASP A 891 -54.71 50.63 -6.11
C ASP A 891 -55.18 50.17 -4.72
N GLN A 892 -54.30 50.24 -3.71
CA GLN A 892 -54.67 49.88 -2.34
C GLN A 892 -55.80 50.74 -1.77
N ALA A 893 -55.88 52.02 -2.14
CA ALA A 893 -56.92 52.93 -1.65
C ALA A 893 -58.31 52.69 -2.29
N ASP A 894 -58.38 51.89 -3.36
CA ASP A 894 -59.65 51.50 -4.00
C ASP A 894 -60.38 50.46 -3.15
N ASP A 895 -59.86 49.24 -3.06
CA ASP A 895 -60.52 48.09 -2.44
C ASP A 895 -59.70 47.43 -1.31
N GLY A 896 -58.50 47.94 -1.01
CA GLY A 896 -57.60 47.37 0.00
C GLY A 896 -56.78 46.17 -0.50
N ILE A 897 -56.86 45.85 -1.79
CA ILE A 897 -56.18 44.74 -2.45
C ILE A 897 -55.25 45.33 -3.51
N LEU A 898 -54.05 44.76 -3.67
CA LEU A 898 -53.19 45.08 -4.80
C LEU A 898 -53.48 44.10 -5.94
N ASN A 899 -54.20 44.56 -6.96
CA ASN A 899 -54.69 43.72 -8.07
C ASN A 899 -54.80 44.46 -9.41
N GLN A 900 -54.33 45.71 -9.50
CA GLN A 900 -54.48 46.59 -10.67
C GLN A 900 -55.95 46.78 -11.10
N SER A 901 -56.89 46.86 -10.15
CA SER A 901 -58.31 47.04 -10.49
C SER A 901 -58.59 48.46 -10.97
N ASN A 902 -59.38 48.59 -12.03
CA ASN A 902 -59.79 49.89 -12.57
C ASN A 902 -61.30 50.06 -12.42
N ASP A 903 -61.73 50.62 -11.29
CA ASP A 903 -63.15 50.89 -11.03
C ASP A 903 -63.63 52.26 -11.58
N GLY A 904 -62.72 53.05 -12.16
CA GLY A 904 -63.06 54.12 -13.09
C GLY A 904 -63.09 55.55 -12.53
N VAL A 905 -62.46 55.86 -11.39
CA VAL A 905 -62.25 57.26 -10.97
C VAL A 905 -60.79 57.56 -10.60
N GLY A 906 -59.98 57.87 -11.62
CA GLY A 906 -58.62 58.40 -11.43
C GLY A 906 -57.48 57.57 -12.03
N GLY A 907 -57.79 56.75 -13.05
CA GLY A 907 -56.90 55.76 -13.68
C GLY A 907 -55.41 56.09 -13.67
N VAL A 908 -54.69 55.29 -12.89
CA VAL A 908 -53.25 55.10 -12.90
C VAL A 908 -52.84 54.41 -14.22
N ASP A 909 -51.67 54.74 -14.75
CA ASP A 909 -51.20 54.27 -16.06
C ASP A 909 -50.26 53.07 -15.91
N TYR A 910 -50.79 51.85 -16.03
CA TYR A 910 -50.03 50.60 -15.91
C TYR A 910 -49.49 50.07 -17.26
N SER A 911 -49.42 50.90 -18.31
CA SER A 911 -49.30 50.40 -19.70
C SER A 911 -47.96 49.78 -20.10
N ASP A 912 -46.94 49.84 -19.23
CA ASP A 912 -45.61 49.26 -19.42
C ASP A 912 -45.15 48.32 -18.29
N ASN A 913 -46.05 47.91 -17.39
CA ASN A 913 -45.79 47.00 -16.28
C ASN A 913 -46.46 45.63 -16.49
N ASP A 914 -46.00 44.61 -15.75
CA ASP A 914 -46.65 43.30 -15.76
C ASP A 914 -48.00 43.36 -15.05
N SER A 915 -48.95 42.54 -15.49
CA SER A 915 -50.24 42.40 -14.82
C SER A 915 -50.15 41.31 -13.74
N PHE A 916 -50.80 41.53 -12.59
CA PHE A 916 -51.05 40.49 -11.58
C PHE A 916 -51.80 39.26 -12.15
N GLY A 917 -52.36 39.36 -13.37
CA GLY A 917 -53.08 38.27 -14.01
C GLY A 917 -54.40 37.97 -13.30
N THR A 918 -54.60 36.74 -12.84
CA THR A 918 -55.75 36.36 -12.00
C THR A 918 -55.47 36.47 -10.50
N GLY A 919 -54.24 36.83 -10.10
CA GLY A 919 -53.79 36.95 -8.71
C GLY A 919 -54.05 38.33 -8.10
N SER A 920 -53.85 38.43 -6.79
CA SER A 920 -54.03 39.67 -6.02
C SER A 920 -53.35 39.62 -4.66
N LEU A 921 -52.54 40.61 -4.30
CA LEU A 921 -51.86 40.64 -3.00
C LEU A 921 -52.65 41.46 -1.97
N THR A 922 -52.87 40.89 -0.78
CA THR A 922 -53.61 41.51 0.33
C THR A 922 -52.69 41.75 1.53
N PHE A 923 -52.83 42.90 2.20
CA PHE A 923 -52.15 43.14 3.48
C PHE A 923 -53.18 43.21 4.62
N SER A 924 -53.02 42.37 5.64
CA SER A 924 -53.79 42.49 6.88
C SER A 924 -53.11 43.48 7.81
N GLY A 925 -53.86 44.42 8.41
CA GLY A 925 -53.32 45.36 9.41
C GLY A 925 -52.65 46.64 8.87
N ALA A 926 -52.31 46.72 7.58
CA ALA A 926 -51.84 47.94 6.95
C ALA A 926 -52.93 49.02 6.93
N SER A 927 -52.66 50.20 7.47
CA SER A 927 -53.60 51.32 7.46
C SER A 927 -53.61 51.97 6.07
N ALA A 928 -54.79 52.25 5.50
CA ALA A 928 -54.99 52.93 4.21
C ALA A 928 -54.53 54.40 4.17
N ASN A 929 -53.67 54.83 5.10
CA ASN A 929 -53.03 56.14 5.10
C ASN A 929 -51.58 56.00 4.60
N ASN A 930 -51.03 57.09 4.03
CA ASN A 930 -49.72 57.16 3.37
C ASN A 930 -48.48 56.84 4.26
N SER A 931 -48.62 56.11 5.37
CA SER A 931 -47.54 55.75 6.29
C SER A 931 -47.00 54.33 6.10
N SER A 932 -47.70 53.43 5.41
CA SER A 932 -47.23 52.04 5.22
C SER A 932 -46.33 51.86 3.98
N PHE A 933 -46.43 52.74 2.98
CA PHE A 933 -45.58 52.71 1.78
C PHE A 933 -44.99 54.12 1.55
N THR A 934 -43.67 54.29 1.68
CA THR A 934 -42.99 55.58 1.39
C THR A 934 -41.84 55.38 0.43
N SER A 935 -41.46 56.39 -0.36
CA SER A 935 -40.34 56.30 -1.34
C SER A 935 -39.00 55.83 -0.76
N GLU A 936 -38.92 55.68 0.56
CA GLU A 936 -37.80 55.18 1.33
C GLU A 936 -37.64 53.66 1.21
N ASN A 937 -38.67 52.95 0.75
CA ASN A 937 -38.64 51.53 0.34
C ASN A 937 -38.22 51.33 -1.14
N THR A 938 -37.53 52.30 -1.78
CA THR A 938 -37.09 52.19 -3.19
C THR A 938 -35.65 52.66 -3.45
N GLY A 939 -34.68 51.77 -3.18
CA GLY A 939 -33.38 51.71 -3.87
C GLY A 939 -32.19 52.51 -3.30
N VAL A 940 -30.98 51.96 -3.52
CA VAL A 940 -29.66 52.50 -3.07
C VAL A 940 -28.92 53.26 -4.18
N VAL A 941 -28.01 54.16 -3.79
CA VAL A 941 -27.09 54.89 -4.68
C VAL A 941 -25.84 54.05 -4.99
N CYS A 942 -25.64 53.68 -6.25
CA CYS A 942 -24.54 52.79 -6.66
C CYS A 942 -23.97 53.12 -8.05
N PHE A 943 -22.73 52.69 -8.30
CA PHE A 943 -22.08 52.69 -9.62
C PHE A 943 -22.16 51.29 -10.24
N ALA A 944 -22.48 51.17 -11.53
CA ALA A 944 -22.43 49.84 -12.16
C ALA A 944 -20.97 49.41 -12.39
N GLU A 945 -20.72 48.11 -12.34
CA GLU A 945 -19.44 47.49 -12.70
C GLU A 945 -18.86 48.06 -14.02
N GLY A 946 -17.55 48.24 -14.06
CA GLY A 946 -16.82 48.82 -15.19
C GLY A 946 -16.80 50.35 -15.22
N THR A 947 -17.46 51.02 -14.27
CA THR A 947 -17.43 52.48 -14.16
C THR A 947 -16.05 52.96 -13.73
N ALA A 948 -15.37 53.75 -14.56
CA ALA A 948 -14.09 54.35 -14.20
C ALA A 948 -14.26 55.50 -13.21
N ILE A 949 -13.52 55.43 -12.10
CA ILE A 949 -13.40 56.47 -11.08
C ILE A 949 -12.01 57.10 -11.18
N ARG A 950 -11.96 58.44 -11.14
CA ARG A 950 -10.71 59.18 -11.27
C ARG A 950 -9.92 59.14 -9.96
N THR A 951 -8.71 58.59 -10.01
CA THR A 951 -7.68 58.68 -8.96
C THR A 951 -6.57 59.66 -9.39
N PRO A 952 -5.69 60.10 -8.47
CA PRO A 952 -4.51 60.89 -8.82
C PRO A 952 -3.56 60.22 -9.82
N MET A 953 -3.63 58.88 -9.94
CA MET A 953 -2.72 58.07 -10.75
C MET A 953 -3.33 57.65 -12.10
N GLY A 954 -4.65 57.80 -12.28
CA GLY A 954 -5.34 57.39 -13.50
C GLY A 954 -6.84 57.21 -13.28
N ASP A 955 -7.58 56.83 -14.32
CA ASP A 955 -8.90 56.25 -14.12
C ASP A 955 -8.73 54.78 -13.72
N VAL A 956 -9.42 54.36 -12.67
CA VAL A 956 -9.43 52.98 -12.15
C VAL A 956 -10.87 52.48 -12.21
N ALA A 957 -11.10 51.23 -12.60
CA ALA A 957 -12.45 50.67 -12.59
C ALA A 957 -12.96 50.57 -11.15
N VAL A 958 -14.27 50.68 -10.95
CA VAL A 958 -14.83 50.80 -9.60
C VAL A 958 -14.63 49.51 -8.80
N GLU A 959 -14.63 48.37 -9.47
CA GLU A 959 -14.36 47.03 -8.95
C GLU A 959 -12.93 46.83 -8.45
N ASP A 960 -11.96 47.61 -8.95
CA ASP A 960 -10.54 47.50 -8.58
C ASP A 960 -10.15 48.40 -7.40
N LEU A 961 -11.09 49.18 -6.85
CA LEU A 961 -10.82 50.13 -5.77
C LEU A 961 -10.91 49.48 -4.40
N GLN A 962 -9.94 49.77 -3.53
CA GLN A 962 -9.88 49.24 -2.17
C GLN A 962 -9.89 50.35 -1.10
N PRO A 963 -10.36 50.07 0.13
CA PRO A 963 -10.22 50.99 1.26
C PRO A 963 -8.77 51.46 1.43
N GLY A 964 -8.57 52.78 1.49
CA GLY A 964 -7.26 53.43 1.51
C GLY A 964 -6.85 54.08 0.18
N ASP A 965 -7.46 53.69 -0.95
CA ASP A 965 -7.18 54.29 -2.25
C ASP A 965 -7.59 55.76 -2.30
N LEU A 966 -6.78 56.59 -2.99
CA LEU A 966 -7.06 58.02 -3.10
C LEU A 966 -7.99 58.31 -4.28
N ILE A 967 -9.18 58.84 -3.98
CA ILE A 967 -10.17 59.27 -4.97
C ILE A 967 -10.08 60.77 -5.20
N SER A 968 -10.03 61.20 -6.46
CA SER A 968 -10.01 62.62 -6.80
C SER A 968 -11.39 63.24 -6.59
N THR A 969 -11.51 64.11 -5.58
CA THR A 969 -12.73 64.87 -5.32
C THR A 969 -12.66 66.29 -5.86
N LEU A 970 -13.82 66.86 -6.20
CA LEU A 970 -13.93 68.26 -6.61
C LEU A 970 -13.79 69.24 -5.45
N ASP A 971 -14.16 68.82 -4.24
CA ASP A 971 -14.37 69.70 -3.09
C ASP A 971 -13.19 69.74 -2.11
N ALA A 972 -12.42 68.65 -1.97
CA ALA A 972 -11.42 68.50 -0.90
C ALA A 972 -10.07 67.95 -1.37
N GLY A 973 -9.80 67.92 -2.69
CA GLY A 973 -8.61 67.24 -3.25
C GLY A 973 -8.72 65.71 -3.14
N PRO A 974 -7.64 64.95 -3.38
CA PRO A 974 -7.68 63.49 -3.24
C PRO A 974 -8.00 63.07 -1.81
N GLN A 975 -9.06 62.28 -1.63
CA GLN A 975 -9.51 61.76 -0.34
C GLN A 975 -9.37 60.24 -0.30
N PRO A 976 -8.96 59.66 0.85
CA PRO A 976 -8.85 58.21 0.98
C PRO A 976 -10.24 57.58 1.02
N LEU A 977 -10.39 56.46 0.35
CA LEU A 977 -11.57 55.61 0.41
C LEU A 977 -11.64 54.99 1.80
N VAL A 978 -12.76 55.16 2.49
CA VAL A 978 -12.97 54.64 3.85
C VAL A 978 -13.60 53.26 3.81
N TRP A 979 -14.47 53.03 2.83
CA TRP A 979 -15.14 51.76 2.62
C TRP A 979 -15.59 51.63 1.16
N VAL A 980 -15.55 50.39 0.67
CA VAL A 980 -16.11 49.96 -0.61
C VAL A 980 -16.99 48.76 -0.31
N GLY A 981 -18.20 48.77 -0.86
CA GLY A 981 -19.07 47.60 -0.85
C GLY A 981 -19.71 47.37 -2.19
N CYS A 982 -20.20 46.16 -2.40
CA CYS A 982 -20.86 45.78 -3.63
C CYS A 982 -22.23 45.14 -3.36
N THR A 983 -23.06 45.09 -4.40
CA THR A 983 -24.37 44.46 -4.37
C THR A 983 -24.62 43.83 -5.74
N ASP A 984 -24.88 42.53 -5.73
CA ASP A 984 -25.25 41.78 -6.92
C ASP A 984 -26.75 41.75 -7.11
N LEU A 985 -27.17 41.95 -8.35
CA LEU A 985 -28.55 41.80 -8.76
C LEU A 985 -28.59 40.80 -9.92
N THR A 986 -29.07 39.60 -9.61
CA THR A 986 -29.35 38.53 -10.58
C THR A 986 -30.80 38.69 -11.02
N LEU A 987 -31.03 38.93 -12.31
CA LEU A 987 -32.36 39.21 -12.84
C LEU A 987 -32.98 37.90 -13.36
N ARG A 988 -34.02 37.36 -12.70
CA ARG A 988 -34.78 36.22 -13.25
C ARG A 988 -35.42 36.61 -14.59
N ALA A 989 -35.50 35.63 -15.50
CA ALA A 989 -35.76 35.83 -16.92
C ALA A 989 -37.08 36.58 -17.21
N GLY A 990 -36.98 37.83 -17.72
CA GLY A 990 -37.93 38.33 -18.71
C GLY A 990 -38.55 39.70 -18.51
N THR A 991 -38.62 40.26 -17.31
CA THR A 991 -39.27 41.57 -17.06
C THR A 991 -38.34 42.55 -16.34
N ILE A 992 -38.20 43.73 -16.93
CA ILE A 992 -37.25 44.75 -16.48
C ILE A 992 -37.96 45.65 -15.48
N ASP A 993 -37.61 45.55 -14.19
CA ASP A 993 -37.96 46.58 -13.22
C ASP A 993 -37.28 47.93 -13.60
N PRO A 994 -38.04 49.01 -13.87
CA PRO A 994 -37.50 50.34 -14.10
C PRO A 994 -36.74 50.92 -12.89
N CYS A 995 -36.98 50.44 -11.67
CA CYS A 995 -36.38 50.89 -10.42
C CYS A 995 -34.98 50.29 -10.16
N ALA A 996 -34.68 49.11 -10.71
CA ALA A 996 -33.35 48.48 -10.69
C ALA A 996 -32.50 48.75 -11.96
N THR A 997 -33.14 49.14 -13.08
CA THR A 997 -32.45 49.36 -14.36
C THR A 997 -31.40 50.46 -14.30
N PRO A 998 -30.13 50.20 -14.68
CA PRO A 998 -29.09 51.22 -14.67
C PRO A 998 -29.47 52.41 -15.55
N VAL A 999 -29.27 53.61 -15.04
CA VAL A 999 -29.44 54.82 -15.81
C VAL A 999 -28.14 55.13 -16.54
N ARG A 1000 -28.22 55.15 -17.87
CA ARG A 1000 -27.14 55.54 -18.77
C ARG A 1000 -27.15 57.05 -18.99
N ILE A 1001 -26.13 57.73 -18.50
CA ILE A 1001 -25.85 59.13 -18.83
C ILE A 1001 -25.10 59.19 -20.16
N LYS A 1002 -25.67 59.88 -21.14
CA LYS A 1002 -25.14 59.87 -22.52
C LYS A 1002 -23.83 60.69 -22.59
N PRO A 1003 -22.82 60.22 -23.34
CA PRO A 1003 -21.60 60.98 -23.61
C PRO A 1003 -21.90 62.11 -24.60
N SER A 1004 -22.57 63.17 -24.13
CA SER A 1004 -23.02 64.28 -24.97
C SER A 1004 -22.04 65.45 -24.99
N ARG A 1005 -20.75 65.24 -24.67
CA ARG A 1005 -19.73 66.29 -24.50
C ARG A 1005 -18.34 65.93 -25.08
N PRO A 1006 -17.57 66.91 -25.60
CA PRO A 1006 -16.17 66.70 -25.99
C PRO A 1006 -15.32 66.36 -24.76
N GLY A 1007 -14.54 65.28 -24.82
CA GLY A 1007 -13.64 64.82 -23.74
C GLY A 1007 -14.18 63.67 -22.88
N ILE A 1008 -15.47 63.31 -23.03
CA ILE A 1008 -16.09 62.15 -22.39
C ILE A 1008 -16.40 61.12 -23.46
N ASN A 1009 -15.71 59.98 -23.43
CA ASN A 1009 -15.78 58.97 -24.49
C ASN A 1009 -16.66 57.76 -24.13
N ARG A 1010 -17.05 57.63 -22.86
CA ARG A 1010 -17.89 56.54 -22.36
C ARG A 1010 -19.14 57.07 -21.68
N ALA A 1011 -20.19 56.26 -21.68
CA ALA A 1011 -21.40 56.57 -20.95
C ALA A 1011 -21.18 56.21 -19.47
N LEU A 1012 -21.71 57.02 -18.55
CA LEU A 1012 -21.75 56.67 -17.13
C LEU A 1012 -22.99 55.80 -16.87
N LEU A 1013 -22.79 54.66 -16.21
CA LEU A 1013 -23.85 53.75 -15.78
C LEU A 1013 -23.93 53.78 -14.26
N VAL A 1014 -25.10 54.16 -13.75
CA VAL A 1014 -25.34 54.32 -12.31
C VAL A 1014 -26.74 53.85 -11.95
N SER A 1015 -26.96 53.55 -10.68
CA SER A 1015 -28.31 53.22 -10.22
C SER A 1015 -29.26 54.41 -10.43
N PRO A 1016 -30.58 54.17 -10.55
CA PRO A 1016 -31.58 55.23 -10.72
C PRO A 1016 -31.51 56.33 -9.64
N GLN A 1017 -31.14 55.96 -8.42
CA GLN A 1017 -31.06 56.90 -7.30
C GLN A 1017 -29.77 57.72 -7.24
N HIS A 1018 -28.77 57.39 -8.04
CA HIS A 1018 -27.48 58.08 -8.06
C HIS A 1018 -27.58 59.54 -8.51
N CYS A 1019 -26.87 60.46 -7.86
CA CYS A 1019 -26.94 61.88 -8.22
C CYS A 1019 -25.75 62.36 -9.07
N LEU A 1020 -26.06 63.20 -10.07
CA LEU A 1020 -25.09 63.98 -10.82
C LEU A 1020 -25.10 65.45 -10.38
N LEU A 1021 -23.93 66.08 -10.42
CA LEU A 1021 -23.78 67.51 -10.14
C LEU A 1021 -24.26 68.36 -11.33
N MET A 1022 -25.15 69.30 -11.04
CA MET A 1022 -25.72 70.25 -12.00
C MET A 1022 -25.37 71.69 -11.62
N ASP A 1023 -25.00 72.50 -12.60
CA ASP A 1023 -24.79 73.93 -12.48
C ASP A 1023 -26.12 74.67 -12.67
N LEU A 1024 -26.37 75.63 -11.78
CA LEU A 1024 -27.44 76.62 -11.92
C LEU A 1024 -26.90 77.92 -12.55
N PRO A 1025 -27.76 78.74 -13.18
CA PRO A 1025 -27.35 79.97 -13.86
C PRO A 1025 -26.72 81.02 -12.94
N ASP A 1026 -26.96 80.92 -11.63
CA ASP A 1026 -26.39 81.78 -10.60
C ASP A 1026 -24.97 81.37 -10.18
N GLY A 1027 -24.42 80.31 -10.78
CA GLY A 1027 -23.09 79.78 -10.48
C GLY A 1027 -23.02 78.89 -9.25
N SER A 1028 -24.17 78.57 -8.64
CA SER A 1028 -24.29 77.53 -7.61
C SER A 1028 -24.49 76.15 -8.23
N THR A 1029 -24.20 75.10 -7.47
CA THR A 1029 -24.30 73.70 -7.92
C THR A 1029 -25.27 72.92 -7.05
N VAL A 1030 -26.00 71.98 -7.64
CA VAL A 1030 -27.01 71.14 -6.99
C VAL A 1030 -26.91 69.69 -7.49
N PHE A 1031 -27.38 68.73 -6.69
CA PHE A 1031 -27.49 67.34 -7.12
C PHE A 1031 -28.82 67.07 -7.83
N CYS A 1032 -28.80 66.21 -8.84
CA CYS A 1032 -30.00 65.71 -9.51
C CYS A 1032 -29.89 64.20 -9.70
N ARG A 1033 -30.92 63.45 -9.29
CA ARG A 1033 -30.98 62.00 -9.42
C ARG A 1033 -30.98 61.57 -10.89
N ALA A 1034 -30.32 60.46 -11.20
CA ALA A 1034 -30.17 59.92 -12.53
C ALA A 1034 -31.53 59.52 -13.13
N ARG A 1035 -32.42 58.91 -12.34
CA ARG A 1035 -33.81 58.60 -12.72
C ARG A 1035 -34.55 59.83 -13.22
N HIS A 1036 -34.55 60.92 -12.45
CA HIS A 1036 -35.19 62.18 -12.86
C HIS A 1036 -34.56 62.77 -14.14
N LEU A 1037 -33.26 62.56 -14.38
CA LEU A 1037 -32.62 62.98 -15.63
C LEU A 1037 -33.05 62.12 -16.82
N ALA A 1038 -33.27 60.82 -16.61
CA ALA A 1038 -33.72 59.89 -17.65
C ALA A 1038 -35.19 60.12 -18.02
N GLU A 1039 -36.02 60.42 -17.02
CA GLU A 1039 -37.45 60.66 -17.18
C GLU A 1039 -37.76 62.06 -17.74
N GLU A 1040 -37.08 63.10 -17.23
CA GLU A 1040 -37.47 64.49 -17.49
C GLU A 1040 -36.59 65.20 -18.52
N THR A 1041 -35.49 64.58 -18.96
CA THR A 1041 -34.51 65.22 -19.86
C THR A 1041 -34.03 64.27 -20.95
N ARG A 1042 -33.31 64.80 -21.96
CA ARG A 1042 -32.67 63.98 -23.00
C ARG A 1042 -31.24 63.52 -22.64
N LEU A 1043 -30.74 63.92 -21.48
CA LEU A 1043 -29.34 63.73 -21.06
C LEU A 1043 -29.04 62.30 -20.57
N ALA A 1044 -30.06 61.56 -20.15
CA ALA A 1044 -29.94 60.19 -19.69
C ALA A 1044 -31.01 59.29 -20.35
N SER A 1045 -30.88 57.98 -20.15
CA SER A 1045 -31.86 56.97 -20.57
C SER A 1045 -31.62 55.68 -19.79
N PHE A 1046 -32.67 54.93 -19.47
CA PHE A 1046 -32.54 53.58 -18.87
C PHE A 1046 -31.80 52.62 -19.81
N ALA A 1047 -30.86 51.84 -19.27
CA ALA A 1047 -30.02 50.87 -19.98
C ALA A 1047 -30.66 49.48 -19.96
N LYS A 1048 -31.59 49.22 -20.90
CA LYS A 1048 -32.32 47.95 -21.00
C LYS A 1048 -31.44 46.81 -21.56
N GLY A 1049 -31.69 45.57 -21.12
CA GLY A 1049 -31.14 44.33 -21.73
C GLY A 1049 -29.88 43.74 -21.08
N ARG A 1050 -29.78 43.75 -19.75
CA ARG A 1050 -28.75 43.02 -18.97
C ARG A 1050 -29.45 41.98 -18.10
N GLU A 1051 -28.83 40.82 -17.90
CA GLU A 1051 -29.35 39.68 -17.12
C GLU A 1051 -28.74 39.64 -15.70
N THR A 1052 -27.54 40.17 -15.53
CA THR A 1052 -26.90 40.37 -14.22
C THR A 1052 -26.26 41.75 -14.15
N ILE A 1053 -26.34 42.39 -12.99
CA ILE A 1053 -25.73 43.70 -12.74
C ILE A 1053 -25.13 43.73 -11.34
N ARG A 1054 -23.81 43.93 -11.26
CA ARG A 1054 -23.10 44.26 -10.02
C ARG A 1054 -23.00 45.78 -9.84
N TYR A 1055 -23.35 46.24 -8.65
CA TYR A 1055 -23.31 47.64 -8.23
C TYR A 1055 -22.27 47.85 -7.12
N TYR A 1056 -21.57 48.99 -7.15
CA TYR A 1056 -20.52 49.35 -6.19
C TYR A 1056 -20.83 50.67 -5.46
N HIS A 1057 -20.44 50.75 -4.19
CA HIS A 1057 -20.62 51.90 -3.29
C HIS A 1057 -19.27 52.41 -2.77
N LEU A 1058 -19.06 53.73 -2.81
CA LEU A 1058 -17.76 54.35 -2.45
C LEU A 1058 -17.92 55.37 -1.33
N LEU A 1059 -17.52 55.03 -0.11
CA LEU A 1059 -17.58 55.92 1.05
C LEU A 1059 -16.25 56.65 1.26
N LEU A 1060 -16.29 57.99 1.30
CA LEU A 1060 -15.14 58.85 1.63
C LEU A 1060 -15.23 59.35 3.09
N PRO A 1061 -14.26 60.07 3.66
CA PRO A 1061 -14.32 60.52 5.06
C PRO A 1061 -15.43 61.55 5.32
N GLU A 1062 -15.79 62.29 4.29
CA GLU A 1062 -16.99 63.13 4.24
C GLU A 1062 -17.65 62.97 2.88
N HIS A 1063 -18.93 63.31 2.81
CA HIS A 1063 -19.67 63.26 1.56
C HIS A 1063 -19.14 64.29 0.56
N HIS A 1064 -18.66 63.84 -0.60
CA HIS A 1064 -18.00 64.69 -1.60
C HIS A 1064 -18.52 64.44 -3.01
N VAL A 1065 -18.14 65.33 -3.93
CA VAL A 1065 -18.33 65.13 -5.37
C VAL A 1065 -17.08 64.48 -5.94
N LEU A 1066 -17.23 63.31 -6.53
CA LEU A 1066 -16.16 62.58 -7.21
C LEU A 1066 -16.28 62.69 -8.73
N ILE A 1067 -15.25 62.24 -9.44
CA ILE A 1067 -15.23 62.22 -10.91
C ILE A 1067 -15.34 60.77 -11.39
N SER A 1068 -16.44 60.45 -12.07
CA SER A 1068 -16.77 59.12 -12.61
C SER A 1068 -17.02 59.21 -14.13
N GLU A 1069 -16.28 58.47 -14.94
CA GLU A 1069 -16.35 58.54 -16.42
C GLU A 1069 -16.23 59.98 -16.98
N GLY A 1070 -15.51 60.86 -16.27
CA GLY A 1070 -15.39 62.28 -16.59
C GLY A 1070 -16.58 63.17 -16.17
N TRP A 1071 -17.60 62.61 -15.52
CA TRP A 1071 -18.72 63.34 -14.91
C TRP A 1071 -18.49 63.62 -13.43
N CYS A 1072 -19.06 64.71 -12.93
CA CYS A 1072 -19.10 64.99 -11.50
C CYS A 1072 -20.33 64.31 -10.88
N SER A 1073 -20.13 63.29 -10.06
CA SER A 1073 -21.19 62.51 -9.40
C SER A 1073 -21.02 62.50 -7.87
N GLU A 1074 -22.09 62.11 -7.18
CA GLU A 1074 -22.13 61.99 -5.72
C GLU A 1074 -21.26 60.79 -5.26
N SER A 1075 -20.54 60.90 -4.14
CA SER A 1075 -19.98 59.74 -3.44
C SER A 1075 -21.10 59.02 -2.67
N PHE A 1076 -20.85 57.83 -2.13
CA PHE A 1076 -21.86 57.17 -1.31
C PHE A 1076 -22.20 58.04 -0.08
N TYR A 1077 -23.50 58.21 0.18
CA TYR A 1077 -24.01 58.84 1.39
C TYR A 1077 -24.79 57.79 2.19
N PRO A 1078 -24.33 57.41 3.40
CA PRO A 1078 -24.95 56.36 4.21
C PRO A 1078 -26.24 56.89 4.86
N GLY A 1079 -27.26 57.22 4.07
CA GLY A 1079 -28.60 57.58 4.57
C GLY A 1079 -29.32 56.37 5.17
N SER A 1080 -30.38 56.59 5.96
CA SER A 1080 -31.20 55.51 6.56
C SER A 1080 -31.59 54.43 5.54
N GLN A 1081 -32.03 54.85 4.35
CA GLN A 1081 -32.40 53.97 3.22
C GLN A 1081 -31.22 53.16 2.66
N ALA A 1082 -30.02 53.74 2.63
CA ALA A 1082 -28.85 53.07 2.09
C ALA A 1082 -28.30 52.03 3.07
N MET A 1083 -28.46 52.27 4.37
CA MET A 1083 -28.13 51.29 5.40
C MET A 1083 -29.14 50.13 5.42
N ALA A 1084 -30.42 50.40 5.19
CA ALA A 1084 -31.50 49.40 5.26
C ALA A 1084 -31.50 48.39 4.09
N LEU A 1085 -31.01 48.79 2.91
CA LEU A 1085 -31.00 47.96 1.70
C LEU A 1085 -29.63 47.32 1.41
N MET A 1086 -28.65 47.48 2.31
CA MET A 1086 -27.36 46.79 2.21
C MET A 1086 -27.47 45.41 2.84
N ASN A 1087 -26.89 44.40 2.18
CA ASN A 1087 -26.69 43.07 2.75
C ASN A 1087 -26.09 43.20 4.18
N PRO A 1088 -26.58 42.41 5.17
CA PRO A 1088 -26.07 42.41 6.55
C PRO A 1088 -24.54 42.39 6.67
N VAL A 1089 -23.83 41.60 5.86
CA VAL A 1089 -22.35 41.51 5.83
C VAL A 1089 -21.73 42.85 5.43
N GLU A 1090 -22.20 43.45 4.34
CA GLU A 1090 -21.72 44.75 3.86
C GLU A 1090 -22.07 45.89 4.82
N ARG A 1091 -23.23 45.79 5.47
CA ARG A 1091 -23.69 46.72 6.52
C ARG A 1091 -22.79 46.64 7.75
N ALA A 1092 -22.43 45.43 8.19
CA ALA A 1092 -21.50 45.22 9.30
C ALA A 1092 -20.10 45.76 8.97
N ARG A 1093 -19.59 45.52 7.75
CA ARG A 1093 -18.31 46.08 7.26
C ARG A 1093 -18.32 47.61 7.21
N LEU A 1094 -19.45 48.21 6.79
CA LEU A 1094 -19.63 49.67 6.79
C LEU A 1094 -19.68 50.25 8.21
N VAL A 1095 -20.38 49.59 9.14
CA VAL A 1095 -20.41 50.00 10.55
C VAL A 1095 -19.04 49.84 11.20
N ALA A 1096 -18.29 48.79 10.88
CA ALA A 1096 -16.90 48.64 11.35
C ALA A 1096 -15.99 49.77 10.83
N ALA A 1097 -16.18 50.19 9.58
CA ALA A 1097 -15.42 51.29 8.97
C ALA A 1097 -15.79 52.67 9.54
N VAL A 1098 -17.06 52.89 9.92
CA VAL A 1098 -17.53 54.13 10.56
C VAL A 1098 -18.45 53.81 11.75
N PRO A 1099 -17.88 53.46 12.93
CA PRO A 1099 -18.64 52.96 14.09
C PRO A 1099 -19.74 53.89 14.60
N HIS A 1100 -19.60 55.19 14.38
CA HIS A 1100 -20.59 56.18 14.82
C HIS A 1100 -21.88 56.22 13.98
N LEU A 1101 -21.97 55.46 12.88
CA LEU A 1101 -23.19 55.30 12.09
C LEU A 1101 -24.26 54.43 12.77
N GLN A 1102 -23.87 53.59 13.75
CA GLN A 1102 -24.78 52.70 14.48
C GLN A 1102 -25.77 53.45 15.39
N ASP A 1103 -25.34 54.56 16.01
CA ASP A 1103 -26.09 55.20 17.11
C ASP A 1103 -26.65 56.60 16.78
N LYS A 1104 -26.40 57.12 15.58
CA LYS A 1104 -26.67 58.53 15.24
C LYS A 1104 -27.15 58.69 13.81
N LYS A 1105 -28.08 59.64 13.61
CA LYS A 1105 -28.53 60.04 12.26
C LYS A 1105 -27.31 60.30 11.35
N PRO A 1106 -27.33 59.86 10.09
CA PRO A 1106 -26.20 60.03 9.16
C PRO A 1106 -25.66 61.45 9.05
N SER A 1107 -26.53 62.47 9.12
CA SER A 1107 -26.11 63.87 9.12
C SER A 1107 -25.31 64.31 10.35
N ALA A 1108 -25.45 63.58 11.47
CA ALA A 1108 -24.75 63.81 12.73
C ALA A 1108 -23.54 62.88 12.92
N ALA A 1109 -23.52 61.72 12.27
CA ALA A 1109 -22.42 60.75 12.30
C ALA A 1109 -21.37 60.97 11.20
N TYR A 1110 -21.84 61.23 9.98
CA TYR A 1110 -21.03 61.34 8.76
C TYR A 1110 -20.98 62.77 8.17
N GLY A 1111 -21.92 63.63 8.59
CA GLY A 1111 -21.99 65.03 8.18
C GLY A 1111 -23.06 65.33 7.12
N PRO A 1112 -23.27 66.61 6.77
CA PRO A 1112 -24.27 67.01 5.80
C PRO A 1112 -23.87 66.62 4.37
N ARG A 1113 -24.85 66.42 3.48
CA ARG A 1113 -24.54 66.17 2.06
C ARG A 1113 -23.79 67.35 1.43
N ALA A 1114 -22.80 67.05 0.59
CA ALA A 1114 -22.03 68.03 -0.18
C ALA A 1114 -22.88 69.11 -0.88
N ARG A 1115 -24.03 68.72 -1.45
CA ARG A 1115 -24.98 69.62 -2.14
C ARG A 1115 -26.42 69.21 -1.86
N ARG A 1116 -27.35 70.16 -2.04
CA ARG A 1116 -28.80 69.87 -1.99
C ARG A 1116 -29.26 69.13 -3.24
N VAL A 1117 -30.22 68.22 -3.10
CA VAL A 1117 -30.82 67.46 -4.21
C VAL A 1117 -32.06 68.19 -4.75
N LEU A 1118 -32.20 68.25 -6.07
CA LEU A 1118 -33.37 68.80 -6.77
C LEU A 1118 -34.54 67.80 -6.74
N ALA A 1119 -35.74 68.30 -6.43
CA ALA A 1119 -36.98 67.54 -6.56
C ALA A 1119 -37.36 67.35 -8.04
N ARG A 1120 -37.97 66.20 -8.40
CA ARG A 1120 -38.36 65.84 -9.78
C ARG A 1120 -39.07 66.97 -10.53
N LYS A 1121 -40.10 67.57 -9.91
CA LYS A 1121 -40.90 68.67 -10.48
C LYS A 1121 -40.08 69.91 -10.90
N ASP A 1122 -38.94 70.14 -10.25
CA ASP A 1122 -38.07 71.28 -10.53
C ASP A 1122 -37.07 70.98 -11.66
N VAL A 1123 -36.86 69.71 -12.03
CA VAL A 1123 -35.91 69.28 -13.07
C VAL A 1123 -36.44 69.65 -14.45
N GLN A 1124 -37.66 69.22 -14.79
CA GLN A 1124 -38.26 69.44 -16.10
C GLN A 1124 -38.41 70.93 -16.44
N GLY A 1125 -38.92 71.73 -15.49
CA GLY A 1125 -39.13 73.17 -15.65
C GLY A 1125 -37.85 73.99 -15.78
N ARG A 1126 -36.74 73.54 -15.15
CA ARG A 1126 -35.44 74.22 -15.24
C ARG A 1126 -34.64 73.77 -16.46
N PHE A 1127 -34.73 72.51 -16.86
CA PHE A 1127 -34.09 72.00 -18.07
C PHE A 1127 -34.70 72.62 -19.34
N SER A 1128 -36.03 72.65 -19.44
CA SER A 1128 -36.75 73.18 -20.61
C SER A 1128 -36.49 74.68 -20.87
N ASN A 1129 -36.14 75.43 -19.82
CA ASN A 1129 -35.81 76.86 -19.90
C ASN A 1129 -34.30 77.14 -20.02
N GLY A 1130 -33.46 76.11 -20.21
CA GLY A 1130 -32.00 76.24 -20.30
C GLY A 1130 -31.33 76.67 -19.00
N ALA A 1131 -32.02 76.56 -17.86
CA ALA A 1131 -31.59 77.01 -16.54
C ALA A 1131 -31.04 75.87 -15.66
N LEU A 1132 -30.69 74.73 -16.26
CA LEU A 1132 -30.06 73.59 -15.60
C LEU A 1132 -29.11 72.93 -16.59
N ALA A 1133 -27.81 72.85 -16.24
CA ALA A 1133 -26.79 72.21 -17.07
C ALA A 1133 -25.95 71.26 -16.22
N LEU A 1134 -25.46 70.15 -16.78
CA LEU A 1134 -24.52 69.26 -16.06
C LEU A 1134 -23.23 70.02 -15.73
N SER A 1135 -22.66 69.83 -14.54
CA SER A 1135 -21.40 70.48 -14.15
C SER A 1135 -20.22 70.00 -15.01
N ASN A 1136 -19.17 70.82 -15.15
CA ASN A 1136 -17.98 70.50 -15.95
C ASN A 1136 -16.77 70.21 -15.04
N ALA A 1137 -16.22 69.00 -15.11
CA ALA A 1137 -15.01 68.58 -14.40
C ALA A 1137 -13.76 69.38 -14.81
N ASP A 1138 -13.71 69.93 -16.03
CA ASP A 1138 -12.55 70.63 -16.59
C ASP A 1138 -12.59 72.17 -16.41
N GLN A 1139 -13.38 72.70 -15.46
CA GLN A 1139 -13.19 74.08 -15.02
C GLN A 1139 -12.02 74.18 -14.04
N SER A 1140 -10.82 74.23 -14.60
CA SER A 1140 -9.52 74.39 -13.94
C SER A 1140 -9.32 75.71 -13.15
N ARG A 1141 -10.32 76.20 -12.43
CA ARG A 1141 -10.27 77.47 -11.65
C ARG A 1141 -10.82 77.41 -10.22
N ARG A 1142 -11.20 76.25 -9.69
CA ARG A 1142 -11.65 76.12 -8.29
C ARG A 1142 -10.83 75.17 -7.40
N ILE A 1143 -9.65 74.72 -7.85
CA ILE A 1143 -8.68 74.08 -6.95
C ILE A 1143 -7.79 75.19 -6.35
N PRO A 1144 -7.96 75.59 -5.08
CA PRO A 1144 -6.97 76.46 -4.43
C PRO A 1144 -5.62 75.72 -4.37
N PRO A 1145 -4.48 76.37 -4.69
CA PRO A 1145 -3.18 75.71 -4.68
C PRO A 1145 -2.81 75.34 -3.23
N TYR A 1146 -2.72 74.05 -2.93
CA TYR A 1146 -2.25 73.58 -1.62
C TYR A 1146 -0.72 73.58 -1.57
N LYS A 1147 -0.18 74.22 -0.52
CA LYS A 1147 1.23 74.14 -0.14
C LYS A 1147 1.46 72.81 0.56
N ILE A 1148 2.37 71.99 0.03
CA ILE A 1148 2.92 70.86 0.77
C ILE A 1148 3.67 71.42 1.99
N THR A 1149 3.15 71.15 3.18
CA THR A 1149 3.89 71.36 4.43
C THR A 1149 3.91 70.04 5.18
N SER A 1150 5.07 69.38 5.12
CA SER A 1150 5.60 68.31 5.97
C SER A 1150 4.64 67.40 6.75
N MET A 1151 4.67 66.11 6.39
CA MET A 1151 4.48 65.00 7.33
C MET A 1151 5.38 65.17 8.57
N ALA A 1152 4.79 65.31 9.75
CA ALA A 1152 5.34 64.92 11.06
C ALA A 1152 4.30 65.21 12.18
N SER A 1153 4.06 64.23 13.06
CA SER A 1153 3.03 64.16 14.13
C SER A 1153 1.62 63.93 13.60
N VAL A 1154 1.08 62.70 13.59
CA VAL A 1154 0.85 61.85 14.77
C VAL A 1154 1.03 60.38 14.38
N VAL A 1155 2.20 59.80 14.66
CA VAL A 1155 2.40 58.35 14.73
C VAL A 1155 3.17 58.10 16.02
N SER A 1156 2.46 57.70 17.07
CA SER A 1156 3.05 57.01 18.22
C SER A 1156 1.96 56.34 19.06
N ASN A 1157 2.09 55.01 19.19
CA ASN A 1157 1.51 54.09 20.19
C ASN A 1157 0.08 53.62 19.88
N GLN A 1158 -0.24 52.34 19.66
CA GLN A 1158 0.43 51.04 19.91
C GLN A 1158 0.01 50.02 18.82
N ARG A 1159 0.95 49.13 18.45
CA ARG A 1159 0.72 47.87 17.71
C ARG A 1159 0.35 46.73 18.68
N LEU A 1160 -0.38 45.74 18.17
CA LEU A 1160 -0.25 44.26 18.29
C LEU A 1160 -1.56 43.68 17.70
N ALA A 1161 -1.64 42.65 16.85
CA ALA A 1161 -0.69 41.80 16.15
C ALA A 1161 -1.47 41.09 15.00
N GLU A 1162 -0.73 40.62 14.00
CA GLU A 1162 -1.00 39.57 13.01
C GLU A 1162 -2.39 38.90 12.92
N ALA A 1163 -3.02 39.02 11.75
CA ALA A 1163 -3.64 37.93 10.99
C ALA A 1163 -3.79 38.40 9.54
N SER A 1164 -2.96 37.85 8.65
CA SER A 1164 -3.00 38.08 7.21
C SER A 1164 -3.16 36.73 6.53
N GLY A 1165 -4.42 36.34 6.33
CA GLY A 1165 -4.86 35.41 5.30
C GLY A 1165 -5.71 36.18 4.28
N PRO A 1166 -5.73 35.78 3.00
CA PRO A 1166 -6.57 36.41 2.00
C PRO A 1166 -8.02 36.02 2.28
N ILE A 1167 -8.83 36.97 2.75
CA ILE A 1167 -10.28 36.81 2.79
C ILE A 1167 -10.83 37.73 1.71
N CYS A 1168 -11.33 37.12 0.64
CA CYS A 1168 -12.41 37.66 -0.18
C CYS A 1168 -13.12 36.46 -0.82
N PRO A 1169 -14.26 36.01 -0.26
CA PRO A 1169 -15.33 35.43 -1.07
C PRO A 1169 -15.80 36.43 -2.15
#